data_AF-A0AAW1WKW0-F1
#
_entry.id   AF-A0AAW1WKW0-F1
#
_cell.length_a   1.000
_cell.length_b   1.000
_cell.length_c   1.000
_cell.angle_alpha   90.00
_cell.angle_beta   90.00
_cell.angle_gamma   90.00
#
_symmetry.space_group_name_H-M   'P 1'
#
loop_
_entity.id
_entity.type
_entity.pdbx_description
1 polymer ?
#
loop_
_entity_poly.entity_id
_entity_poly.type
_entity_poly.pdbx_seq_one_letter_code
_entity_poly.pdbx_strand_id
1 'polypeptide(L)'
;MAETSNQVVVLHAKRLRGPHRNLNDLPDEILLHILSFLPTLEAIHTSLISRKWRPLWSLVPSLNFSYDLFPFTADSESAHAELFADFIDRTLIIRPDSPVRTFRLSFIFDQGYGIQVDSWIHCAVTRLKARQLHLDFFIDDHYHGGDSWLHDFHFSLLRNGCVEILRLTHCFLMLPANMSTMNLCSLTSLFIERIDLTDQMVRDLISGCPNLDDLELRSCVGLQNLNICSTRLEKLALGYDYDTESKQTIEIDCPNLCSLSFSDCNSAQFVLKKAPSLVEFCVDFACLTDKYFDLWSKIVRLLEQMPRVNKLNVQNWWYKLLISKDPFPKDFKLNNLNHLELRTGYTQYDLVGMAALLQLCPNLQTMVLDYLHKMKEDESLPEELLNKPVEFKIPRLKHVTMKTQSIDTKINPMKTKLMVSVFLLCLYLKTHICLAGDTITANQSLSSDQIIISAGGVFQLGFFRPGSSSRFYIGMWYSRDTEVVWVANREQPLSDTSSELRISDGNLVLFNGSKSPIWSTNVTSTTDISVQAVLLDNGNLVLRAAGSNSSQPLWQSFDHPTHTFLPGSRIGFNSVTKQRQTLTSWKSSEDPAPGLYSLELDPTGRNSYILMWNRSKQYWTSGSWDAKNRSFSLIPEMRLNYIFNYSYVTNENESYFTYSLYDPKTISRLVMSTSGQIQQLTTLRYGTQRNLFWSQPRKQCEVYAYCGAFGSCNENSLPFCNCLNGFYPKSNSSWDLNDYSVGCSRRTPLYSGNATSHNGKENRFWELPSMSLPENEQSVNAGSIMQCESLCLNNRNCTAYAYDSHNCSIWIGDLLNLQQLTGEDSDGRTLYLRLAASEFKDSKSATSHADKRSLIIATVSATAGLLTLIVGCLLWKKTLGKRSKYSETISNVDGQNDAELPVFSLKSILVATNNFSETNKLGEGGFGPVYKGILTENQEVAIKRLSKKSGQGHKEFMNELKLIAKLQHTNLVRLLGCCIEEGEMILIYEYMPNRSLDKFLFDAYENTKLDWGKRFQIIEGVAQGLLYIHKYSRLKIIHRDLKASNVLLDETMNPKISDFGMARIFGVNQTEENTNRVVGTYGYMSPEYARYGHFSEKLDVFSFGVLLLEIVSGKKNASFYCLEHSPTLAGWAWKLWKEGRGMEVVDASMRETCPAHEALRCIHVGFLCVQESPSDRPTMSLVIRMLEADAATSLPAFKEPAFSAHSNSSALGPSISTRLSNNALTITTPVGR
;
A
#
# COMPACT_ATOMS: atom_id res chain seq x y z
N MET A 1 -18.97 36.28 -4.23
CA MET A 1 -18.28 35.90 -5.49
C MET A 1 -17.83 34.42 -5.54
N ALA A 2 -17.92 33.63 -4.47
CA ALA A 2 -17.63 32.19 -4.50
C ALA A 2 -18.77 31.35 -5.13
N GLU A 3 -20.03 31.83 -5.13
CA GLU A 3 -21.17 31.13 -5.73
C GLU A 3 -21.18 31.18 -7.28
N THR A 4 -20.53 32.18 -7.89
CA THR A 4 -20.44 32.30 -9.35
C THR A 4 -19.42 31.36 -9.98
N SER A 5 -18.35 30.94 -9.27
CA SER A 5 -17.34 30.00 -9.81
C SER A 5 -17.86 28.56 -9.93
N ASN A 6 -18.67 28.09 -8.97
CA ASN A 6 -19.25 26.75 -9.05
C ASN A 6 -20.27 26.61 -10.19
N GLN A 7 -20.98 27.69 -10.53
CA GLN A 7 -21.90 27.66 -11.67
C GLN A 7 -21.16 27.59 -13.01
N VAL A 8 -19.98 28.22 -13.16
CA VAL A 8 -19.19 28.16 -14.41
C VAL A 8 -18.63 26.74 -14.65
N VAL A 9 -18.13 26.08 -13.60
CA VAL A 9 -17.65 24.69 -13.70
C VAL A 9 -18.80 23.73 -13.98
N VAL A 10 -19.98 23.91 -13.37
CA VAL A 10 -21.17 23.07 -13.62
C VAL A 10 -21.80 23.33 -15.00
N LEU A 11 -21.80 24.58 -15.48
CA LEU A 11 -22.27 24.94 -16.83
C LEU A 11 -21.36 24.37 -17.92
N HIS A 12 -20.03 24.39 -17.71
CA HIS A 12 -19.09 23.75 -18.62
C HIS A 12 -19.12 22.22 -18.52
N ALA A 13 -19.25 21.64 -17.32
CA ALA A 13 -19.37 20.19 -17.15
C ALA A 13 -20.63 19.60 -17.80
N LYS A 14 -21.75 20.34 -17.85
CA LYS A 14 -22.94 19.93 -18.63
C LYS A 14 -22.70 19.95 -20.14
N ARG A 15 -21.81 20.81 -20.65
CA ARG A 15 -21.39 20.81 -22.07
C ARG A 15 -20.39 19.68 -22.40
N LEU A 16 -19.74 19.04 -21.41
CA LEU A 16 -18.76 17.96 -21.61
C LEU A 16 -19.38 16.56 -21.89
N ARG A 17 -20.71 16.41 -21.97
CA ARG A 17 -21.38 15.15 -22.34
C ARG A 17 -21.50 14.97 -23.86
N GLY A 18 -20.37 14.92 -24.56
CA GLY A 18 -20.29 14.61 -26.00
C GLY A 18 -19.02 13.79 -26.32
N PRO A 19 -18.94 13.15 -27.50
CA PRO A 19 -17.98 12.07 -27.79
C PRO A 19 -16.53 12.51 -28.03
N HIS A 20 -16.19 13.77 -27.76
CA HIS A 20 -14.82 14.27 -27.73
C HIS A 20 -14.69 15.24 -26.55
N ARG A 21 -13.63 15.13 -25.75
CA ARG A 21 -12.93 16.29 -25.13
C ARG A 21 -11.68 15.90 -24.35
N ASN A 22 -10.58 16.54 -24.73
CA ASN A 22 -9.27 16.44 -24.10
C ASN A 22 -9.15 17.57 -23.06
N LEU A 23 -8.39 17.36 -21.98
CA LEU A 23 -8.09 18.38 -20.96
C LEU A 23 -7.49 19.67 -21.57
N ASN A 24 -6.85 19.54 -22.74
CA ASN A 24 -6.33 20.65 -23.55
C ASN A 24 -7.40 21.62 -24.08
N ASP A 25 -8.68 21.22 -24.12
CA ASP A 25 -9.78 22.04 -24.63
C ASP A 25 -10.29 23.06 -23.58
N LEU A 26 -9.77 23.01 -22.35
CA LEU A 26 -10.14 23.95 -21.28
C LEU A 26 -9.50 25.34 -21.49
N PRO A 27 -10.20 26.43 -21.12
CA PRO A 27 -9.62 27.77 -21.10
C PRO A 27 -8.41 27.86 -20.15
N ASP A 28 -7.43 28.70 -20.51
CA ASP A 28 -6.18 28.87 -19.76
C ASP A 28 -6.42 29.29 -18.30
N GLU A 29 -7.48 30.06 -18.05
CA GLU A 29 -7.91 30.46 -16.69
C GLU A 29 -8.23 29.25 -15.80
N ILE A 30 -8.89 28.23 -16.35
CA ILE A 30 -9.23 27.00 -15.61
C ILE A 30 -7.96 26.16 -15.41
N LEU A 31 -7.08 26.12 -16.41
CA LEU A 31 -5.82 25.39 -16.33
C LEU A 31 -4.87 25.99 -15.29
N LEU A 32 -4.74 27.32 -15.25
CA LEU A 32 -4.00 28.05 -14.23
C LEU A 32 -4.56 27.81 -12.83
N HIS A 33 -5.89 27.75 -12.71
CA HIS A 33 -6.54 27.42 -11.45
C HIS A 33 -6.21 26.00 -11.00
N ILE A 34 -6.28 25.01 -11.90
CA ILE A 34 -5.92 23.60 -11.60
C ILE A 34 -4.45 23.51 -11.14
N LEU A 35 -3.53 24.11 -11.90
CA LEU A 35 -2.10 24.09 -11.59
C LEU A 35 -1.77 24.76 -10.26
N SER A 36 -2.57 25.76 -9.84
CA SER A 36 -2.36 26.48 -8.58
C SER A 36 -2.60 25.65 -7.30
N PHE A 37 -3.20 24.46 -7.41
CA PHE A 37 -3.41 23.53 -6.29
C PHE A 37 -2.25 22.53 -6.11
N LEU A 38 -1.33 22.43 -7.06
CA LEU A 38 -0.23 21.47 -7.01
C LEU A 38 1.02 22.08 -6.35
N PRO A 39 1.88 21.26 -5.70
CA PRO A 39 3.24 21.66 -5.37
C PRO A 39 3.96 22.22 -6.61
N THR A 40 4.84 23.22 -6.46
CA THR A 40 5.46 23.91 -7.61
C THR A 40 6.14 22.94 -8.57
N LEU A 41 6.83 21.92 -8.04
CA LEU A 41 7.49 20.90 -8.85
C LEU A 41 6.48 20.13 -9.72
N GLU A 42 5.36 19.70 -9.13
CA GLU A 42 4.28 19.01 -9.83
C GLU A 42 3.55 19.94 -10.80
N ALA A 43 3.32 21.20 -10.44
CA ALA A 43 2.73 22.20 -11.32
C ALA A 43 3.63 22.44 -12.54
N ILE A 44 4.95 22.50 -12.36
CA ILE A 44 5.92 22.59 -13.46
C ILE A 44 5.85 21.32 -14.30
N HIS A 45 5.99 20.13 -13.72
CA HIS A 45 5.90 18.86 -14.45
C HIS A 45 4.59 18.73 -15.24
N THR A 46 3.48 19.10 -14.61
CA THR A 46 2.12 19.07 -15.19
C THR A 46 1.97 20.09 -16.30
N SER A 47 2.44 21.32 -16.10
CA SER A 47 2.43 22.36 -17.14
C SER A 47 3.26 21.94 -18.33
N LEU A 48 4.29 21.14 -18.09
CA LEU A 48 5.06 20.66 -19.19
C LEU A 48 4.23 19.69 -20.05
N ILE A 49 3.18 18.97 -19.55
CA ILE A 49 2.27 17.95 -20.23
C ILE A 49 1.80 18.34 -21.61
N SER A 50 1.59 19.63 -21.82
CA SER A 50 1.09 20.14 -23.08
C SER A 50 1.89 21.37 -23.48
N ARG A 51 2.21 21.51 -24.78
CA ARG A 51 2.82 22.75 -25.30
C ARG A 51 1.98 23.98 -24.97
N LYS A 52 0.65 23.83 -24.90
CA LYS A 52 -0.28 24.89 -24.48
C LYS A 52 -0.07 25.30 -23.01
N TRP A 53 0.29 24.36 -22.14
CA TRP A 53 0.36 24.57 -20.69
C TRP A 53 1.75 25.02 -20.22
N ARG A 54 2.79 24.77 -21.02
CA ARG A 54 4.17 25.18 -20.72
C ARG A 54 4.32 26.66 -20.37
N PRO A 55 3.77 27.62 -21.15
CA PRO A 55 3.82 29.03 -20.78
C PRO A 55 2.86 29.37 -19.63
N LEU A 56 1.94 28.47 -19.24
CA LEU A 56 1.01 28.70 -18.14
C LEU A 56 1.70 28.51 -16.79
N TRP A 57 2.68 27.61 -16.65
CA TRP A 57 3.42 27.42 -15.40
C TRP A 57 3.98 28.76 -14.87
N SER A 58 4.63 29.54 -15.75
CA SER A 58 5.23 30.84 -15.42
C SER A 58 4.19 31.91 -15.06
N LEU A 59 2.91 31.65 -15.31
CA LEU A 59 1.76 32.49 -14.96
C LEU A 59 0.92 31.91 -13.81
N VAL A 60 1.28 30.73 -13.27
CA VAL A 60 0.53 30.09 -12.18
C VAL A 60 0.48 31.03 -10.97
N PRO A 61 -0.71 31.31 -10.41
CA PRO A 61 -0.85 32.31 -9.36
C PRO A 61 -0.38 31.81 -7.98
N SER A 62 -0.03 30.54 -7.82
CA SER A 62 0.39 29.97 -6.54
C SER A 62 1.70 29.18 -6.70
N LEU A 63 2.71 29.52 -5.91
CA LEU A 63 3.95 28.76 -5.78
C LEU A 63 3.95 28.09 -4.41
N ASN A 64 4.18 26.78 -4.37
CA ASN A 64 4.26 25.97 -3.16
C ASN A 64 5.52 25.10 -3.18
N PHE A 65 6.56 25.56 -2.48
CA PHE A 65 7.80 24.83 -2.26
C PHE A 65 7.71 24.12 -0.91
N SER A 66 7.69 22.79 -0.91
CA SER A 66 7.62 21.98 0.30
C SER A 66 8.70 20.91 0.27
N TYR A 67 9.57 20.93 1.29
CA TYR A 67 10.69 20.01 1.44
C TYR A 67 10.21 18.54 1.54
N ASP A 68 9.22 18.25 2.38
CA ASP A 68 8.71 16.87 2.57
C ASP A 68 8.08 16.26 1.31
N LEU A 69 7.54 17.11 0.45
CA LEU A 69 6.94 16.69 -0.83
C LEU A 69 7.98 16.64 -1.96
N PHE A 70 9.23 17.06 -1.70
CA PHE A 70 10.30 17.02 -2.67
C PHE A 70 10.88 15.58 -2.76
N PRO A 71 11.04 15.00 -3.96
CA PRO A 71 11.47 13.61 -4.10
C PRO A 71 12.86 13.34 -3.50
N PHE A 72 12.93 12.43 -2.54
CA PHE A 72 14.19 11.98 -1.95
C PHE A 72 15.02 11.20 -2.97
N THR A 73 16.13 11.78 -3.42
CA THR A 73 16.94 11.28 -4.55
C THR A 73 18.44 11.27 -4.27
N ALA A 74 18.86 11.69 -3.07
CA ALA A 74 20.26 11.84 -2.68
C ALA A 74 20.69 10.83 -1.60
N ASP A 75 21.99 10.60 -1.49
CA ASP A 75 22.59 9.64 -0.54
C ASP A 75 22.66 10.17 0.90
N SER A 76 22.36 11.47 1.13
CA SER A 76 22.32 12.12 2.45
C SER A 76 21.30 13.27 2.52
N GLU A 77 20.86 13.64 3.72
CA GLU A 77 19.93 14.75 3.97
C GLU A 77 20.51 16.12 3.58
N SER A 78 21.79 16.36 3.84
CA SER A 78 22.47 17.60 3.44
C SER A 78 22.46 17.78 1.91
N ALA A 79 22.71 16.71 1.15
CA ALA A 79 22.63 16.72 -0.31
C ALA A 79 21.18 16.89 -0.81
N HIS A 80 20.20 16.38 -0.06
CA HIS A 80 18.79 16.59 -0.39
C HIS A 80 18.36 18.04 -0.21
N ALA A 81 18.79 18.71 0.88
CA ALA A 81 18.55 20.13 1.11
C ALA A 81 19.20 21.02 0.05
N GLU A 82 20.42 20.69 -0.38
CA GLU A 82 21.11 21.41 -1.45
C GLU A 82 20.35 21.32 -2.79
N LEU A 83 19.87 20.12 -3.16
CA LEU A 83 19.07 19.92 -4.37
C LEU A 83 17.74 20.68 -4.32
N PHE A 84 17.11 20.73 -3.14
CA PHE A 84 15.86 21.46 -2.98
C PHE A 84 16.09 22.98 -3.07
N ALA A 85 17.17 23.49 -2.47
CA ALA A 85 17.58 24.89 -2.59
C ALA A 85 17.87 25.29 -4.05
N ASP A 86 18.66 24.49 -4.77
CA ASP A 86 18.96 24.72 -6.20
C ASP A 86 17.68 24.69 -7.06
N PHE A 87 16.72 23.82 -6.73
CA PHE A 87 15.41 23.80 -7.38
C PHE A 87 14.64 25.11 -7.19
N ILE A 88 14.59 25.65 -5.97
CA ILE A 88 13.92 26.92 -5.67
C ILE A 88 14.61 28.05 -6.45
N ASP A 89 15.94 28.14 -6.38
CA ASP A 89 16.73 29.16 -7.07
C ASP A 89 16.45 29.17 -8.57
N ARG A 90 16.60 28.03 -9.25
CA ARG A 90 16.35 27.94 -10.69
C ARG A 90 14.92 28.29 -11.05
N THR A 91 13.97 27.84 -10.24
CA THR A 91 12.54 28.08 -10.46
C THR A 91 12.22 29.57 -10.38
N LEU A 92 12.76 30.26 -9.37
CA LEU A 92 12.60 31.69 -9.25
C LEU A 92 13.33 32.43 -10.38
N ILE A 93 14.57 32.07 -10.70
CA ILE A 93 15.35 32.72 -11.78
C ILE A 93 14.64 32.64 -13.14
N ILE A 94 14.10 31.48 -13.50
CA ILE A 94 13.49 31.24 -14.81
C ILE A 94 12.08 31.87 -14.89
N ARG A 95 11.45 32.13 -13.74
CA ARG A 95 10.11 32.70 -13.72
C ARG A 95 10.15 34.21 -14.04
N PRO A 96 9.30 34.70 -14.96
CA PRO A 96 9.16 36.13 -15.24
C PRO A 96 8.60 36.88 -14.02
N ASP A 97 8.76 38.20 -14.00
CA ASP A 97 8.34 39.11 -12.92
C ASP A 97 6.81 39.33 -12.90
N SER A 98 6.05 38.24 -12.99
CA SER A 98 4.60 38.22 -12.95
C SER A 98 4.11 38.05 -11.51
N PRO A 99 3.12 38.85 -11.06
CA PRO A 99 2.60 38.78 -9.71
C PRO A 99 2.08 37.38 -9.35
N VAL A 100 2.42 36.89 -8.16
CA VAL A 100 1.83 35.66 -7.60
C VAL A 100 0.80 36.01 -6.53
N ARG A 101 -0.28 35.23 -6.48
CA ARG A 101 -1.28 35.33 -5.42
C ARG A 101 -0.76 34.73 -4.12
N THR A 102 -0.14 33.54 -4.19
CA THR A 102 0.31 32.81 -3.00
C THR A 102 1.73 32.28 -3.20
N PHE A 103 2.57 32.45 -2.18
CA PHE A 103 3.91 31.89 -2.10
C PHE A 103 4.02 31.10 -0.80
N ARG A 104 4.29 29.80 -0.89
CA ARG A 104 4.52 28.93 0.26
C ARG A 104 5.93 28.35 0.21
N LEU A 105 6.60 28.37 1.36
CA LEU A 105 7.92 27.79 1.56
C LEU A 105 7.91 26.98 2.86
N SER A 106 8.19 25.69 2.74
CA SER A 106 8.42 24.78 3.85
C SER A 106 9.79 24.12 3.64
N PHE A 107 10.72 24.32 4.58
CA PHE A 107 12.14 23.98 4.43
C PHE A 107 12.74 23.53 5.76
N ILE A 108 13.54 22.45 5.75
CA ILE A 108 14.30 22.01 6.92
C ILE A 108 15.54 22.88 7.08
N PHE A 109 15.68 23.55 8.22
CA PHE A 109 16.78 24.48 8.44
C PHE A 109 18.03 23.77 8.99
N ASP A 110 19.16 23.91 8.30
CA ASP A 110 20.50 23.54 8.75
C ASP A 110 21.44 24.76 8.63
N GLN A 111 22.53 24.80 9.39
CA GLN A 111 23.48 25.93 9.44
C GLN A 111 24.12 26.18 8.06
N GLY A 112 23.53 27.08 7.26
CA GLY A 112 24.09 27.51 5.98
C GLY A 112 23.13 28.22 5.04
N TYR A 113 21.81 28.01 5.18
CA TYR A 113 20.82 28.44 4.18
C TYR A 113 20.08 29.75 4.52
N GLY A 114 20.29 30.36 5.69
CA GLY A 114 19.54 31.54 6.14
C GLY A 114 19.56 32.71 5.16
N ILE A 115 20.71 33.02 4.57
CA ILE A 115 20.85 34.09 3.56
C ILE A 115 20.05 33.77 2.28
N GLN A 116 20.02 32.49 1.86
CA GLN A 116 19.28 32.07 0.68
C GLN A 116 17.76 32.13 0.93
N VAL A 117 17.31 31.69 2.10
CA VAL A 117 15.89 31.78 2.51
C VAL A 117 15.42 33.25 2.50
N ASP A 118 16.20 34.16 3.09
CA ASP A 118 15.89 35.60 3.06
C ASP A 118 15.82 36.14 1.62
N SER A 119 16.72 35.70 0.75
CA SER A 119 16.72 36.06 -0.67
C SER A 119 15.44 35.57 -1.39
N TRP A 120 15.00 34.34 -1.13
CA TRP A 120 13.77 33.79 -1.71
C TRP A 120 12.53 34.55 -1.23
N ILE A 121 12.46 34.84 0.07
CA ILE A 121 11.38 35.64 0.66
C ILE A 121 11.39 37.04 0.04
N HIS A 122 12.55 37.68 -0.04
CA HIS A 122 12.69 39.00 -0.65
C HIS A 122 12.22 38.99 -2.11
N CYS A 123 12.63 38.00 -2.89
CA CYS A 123 12.21 37.80 -4.28
C CYS A 123 10.69 37.62 -4.39
N ALA A 124 10.07 36.84 -3.49
CA ALA A 124 8.63 36.66 -3.45
C ALA A 124 7.89 37.98 -3.17
N VAL A 125 8.40 38.79 -2.23
CA VAL A 125 7.76 40.04 -1.80
C VAL A 125 7.93 41.16 -2.82
N THR A 126 9.15 41.39 -3.33
CA THR A 126 9.46 42.58 -4.12
C THR A 126 9.30 42.33 -5.62
N ARG A 127 9.83 41.21 -6.12
CA ARG A 127 9.83 40.88 -7.55
C ARG A 127 8.52 40.21 -7.97
N LEU A 128 8.12 39.16 -7.26
CA LEU A 128 6.89 38.42 -7.56
C LEU A 128 5.64 39.05 -6.92
N LYS A 129 5.78 40.11 -6.12
CA LYS A 129 4.68 40.85 -5.49
C LYS A 129 3.61 39.95 -4.88
N ALA A 130 4.05 38.93 -4.14
CA ALA A 130 3.18 37.94 -3.54
C ALA A 130 2.15 38.62 -2.61
N ARG A 131 0.87 38.28 -2.77
CA ARG A 131 -0.19 38.75 -1.86
C ARG A 131 -0.32 37.90 -0.61
N GLN A 132 0.01 36.62 -0.68
CA GLN A 132 -0.03 35.71 0.45
C GLN A 132 1.32 35.02 0.60
N LEU A 133 1.90 35.08 1.79
CA LEU A 133 3.19 34.49 2.11
C LEU A 133 3.03 33.51 3.28
N HIS A 134 3.35 32.23 3.06
CA HIS A 134 3.23 31.17 4.06
C HIS A 134 4.58 30.50 4.24
N LEU A 135 5.16 30.59 5.44
CA LEU A 135 6.51 30.11 5.74
C LEU A 135 6.47 29.12 6.92
N ASP A 136 7.16 27.99 6.78
CA ASP A 136 7.25 26.93 7.80
C ASP A 136 8.68 26.34 7.85
N PHE A 137 9.39 26.48 8.98
CA PHE A 137 10.78 26.04 9.10
C PHE A 137 10.96 25.07 10.27
N PHE A 138 10.73 23.78 10.03
CA PHE A 138 10.78 22.75 11.08
C PHE A 138 12.15 22.02 11.13
N ILE A 139 12.37 21.26 12.21
CA ILE A 139 13.58 20.47 12.48
C ILE A 139 13.20 18.98 12.48
N ASP A 140 14.08 18.11 11.98
CA ASP A 140 13.88 16.66 12.05
C ASP A 140 13.90 16.17 13.50
N ASP A 141 12.88 15.39 13.90
CA ASP A 141 12.67 14.82 15.24
C ASP A 141 13.82 13.89 15.70
N HIS A 142 14.81 13.59 14.84
CA HIS A 142 15.96 12.74 15.16
C HIS A 142 17.12 13.45 15.90
N TYR A 143 17.06 14.77 16.09
CA TYR A 143 18.08 15.52 16.83
C TYR A 143 17.72 15.75 18.30
N HIS A 144 18.09 14.80 19.17
CA HIS A 144 18.13 15.00 20.62
C HIS A 144 19.49 15.54 21.06
N GLY A 145 19.73 16.84 20.89
CA GLY A 145 20.93 17.49 21.40
C GLY A 145 20.85 19.02 21.32
N GLY A 146 20.90 19.65 22.51
CA GLY A 146 21.00 21.08 22.83
C GLY A 146 21.14 22.12 21.70
N ASP A 147 20.31 23.17 21.82
CA ASP A 147 20.25 24.42 21.07
C ASP A 147 19.89 24.29 19.57
N SER A 148 18.58 24.33 19.31
CA SER A 148 17.97 24.31 17.99
C SER A 148 18.16 25.63 17.24
N TRP A 149 18.77 25.59 16.06
CA TRP A 149 18.90 26.74 15.17
C TRP A 149 17.63 26.85 14.31
N LEU A 150 16.61 27.59 14.77
CA LEU A 150 15.49 27.99 13.91
C LEU A 150 15.89 29.21 13.06
N HIS A 151 15.22 29.41 11.93
CA HIS A 151 15.46 30.57 11.07
C HIS A 151 15.00 31.89 11.73
N ASP A 152 15.85 32.92 11.70
CA ASP A 152 15.56 34.27 12.17
C ASP A 152 14.80 35.09 11.11
N PHE A 153 13.47 35.06 11.15
CA PHE A 153 12.66 35.83 10.21
C PHE A 153 12.63 37.32 10.56
N HIS A 154 13.08 38.16 9.62
CA HIS A 154 13.08 39.61 9.75
C HIS A 154 11.87 40.29 9.07
N PHE A 155 11.04 41.00 9.83
CA PHE A 155 9.89 41.75 9.29
C PHE A 155 10.27 42.87 8.31
N SER A 156 11.52 43.31 8.31
CA SER A 156 12.04 44.26 7.32
C SER A 156 11.92 43.76 5.88
N LEU A 157 11.90 42.44 5.66
CA LEU A 157 11.74 41.82 4.34
C LEU A 157 10.38 42.13 3.69
N LEU A 158 9.37 42.48 4.48
CA LEU A 158 8.02 42.82 4.01
C LEU A 158 7.89 44.30 3.60
N ARG A 159 8.90 45.12 3.89
CA ARG A 159 8.87 46.56 3.59
C ARG A 159 8.74 46.77 2.09
N ASN A 160 7.86 47.70 1.69
CA ASN A 160 7.54 48.00 0.29
C ASN A 160 6.88 46.84 -0.49
N GLY A 161 6.42 45.79 0.19
CA GLY A 161 5.69 44.67 -0.38
C GLY A 161 4.17 44.87 -0.47
N CYS A 162 3.51 43.99 -1.22
CA CYS A 162 2.05 43.93 -1.36
C CYS A 162 1.44 42.72 -0.63
N VAL A 163 2.12 42.20 0.39
CA VAL A 163 1.65 41.03 1.16
C VAL A 163 0.45 41.44 2.00
N GLU A 164 -0.69 40.82 1.70
CA GLU A 164 -1.98 40.97 2.37
C GLU A 164 -2.13 39.93 3.49
N ILE A 165 -1.63 38.70 3.28
CA ILE A 165 -1.72 37.60 4.24
C ILE A 165 -0.33 37.05 4.54
N LEU A 166 0.06 37.01 5.81
CA LEU A 166 1.30 36.41 6.28
C LEU A 166 1.00 35.26 7.24
N ARG A 167 1.56 34.08 6.97
CA ARG A 167 1.56 32.93 7.88
C ARG A 167 2.99 32.50 8.18
N LEU A 168 3.31 32.42 9.46
CA LEU A 168 4.62 32.02 9.98
C LEU A 168 4.44 30.85 10.94
N THR A 169 5.23 29.80 10.74
CA THR A 169 5.24 28.60 11.57
C THR A 169 6.69 28.16 11.82
N HIS A 170 7.03 27.79 13.05
CA HIS A 170 8.38 27.33 13.45
C HIS A 170 9.52 28.27 13.01
N CYS A 171 9.65 29.46 13.60
CA CYS A 171 10.79 30.36 13.35
C CYS A 171 11.06 31.29 14.52
N PHE A 172 12.24 31.89 14.58
CA PHE A 172 12.47 33.03 15.48
C PHE A 172 12.04 34.32 14.81
N LEU A 173 11.36 35.20 15.55
CA LEU A 173 10.91 36.49 15.02
C LEU A 173 11.81 37.62 15.48
N MET A 174 12.37 38.33 14.51
CA MET A 174 13.18 39.52 14.75
C MET A 174 12.43 40.77 14.31
N LEU A 175 11.94 41.52 15.30
CA LEU A 175 11.28 42.82 15.09
C LEU A 175 12.32 43.96 15.08
N PRO A 176 12.23 44.91 14.13
CA PRO A 176 13.08 46.09 14.18
C PRO A 176 12.67 47.00 15.34
N ALA A 177 13.65 47.70 15.92
CA ALA A 177 13.47 48.57 17.09
C ALA A 177 12.38 49.66 16.92
N ASN A 178 12.03 50.03 15.68
CA ASN A 178 11.00 51.02 15.36
C ASN A 178 9.81 50.39 14.60
N MET A 179 9.28 49.25 15.07
CA MET A 179 8.20 48.52 14.39
C MET A 179 6.96 49.37 14.09
N SER A 180 6.59 50.27 15.01
CA SER A 180 5.50 51.24 14.84
C SER A 180 5.68 52.19 13.64
N THR A 181 6.91 52.35 13.12
CA THR A 181 7.22 53.18 11.95
C THR A 181 7.32 52.40 10.63
N MET A 182 7.24 51.05 10.67
CA MET A 182 7.33 50.22 9.46
C MET A 182 6.13 50.39 8.53
N ASN A 183 4.95 50.72 9.08
CA ASN A 183 3.73 51.04 8.36
C ASN A 183 3.38 50.01 7.26
N LEU A 184 3.22 48.75 7.64
CA LEU A 184 2.90 47.65 6.73
C LEU A 184 1.40 47.69 6.34
N CYS A 185 0.97 48.74 5.63
CA CYS A 185 -0.43 48.99 5.27
C CYS A 185 -1.07 47.91 4.40
N SER A 186 -0.28 47.11 3.67
CA SER A 186 -0.82 46.05 2.82
C SER A 186 -1.32 44.85 3.62
N LEU A 187 -0.77 44.62 4.82
CA LEU A 187 -1.02 43.41 5.59
C LEU A 187 -2.36 43.50 6.33
N THR A 188 -3.30 42.63 5.94
CA THR A 188 -4.66 42.55 6.51
C THR A 188 -4.84 41.31 7.38
N SER A 189 -4.04 40.27 7.19
CA SER A 189 -4.15 39.03 7.97
C SER A 189 -2.79 38.49 8.40
N LEU A 190 -2.62 38.21 9.69
CA LEU A 190 -1.39 37.71 10.28
C LEU A 190 -1.64 36.44 11.09
N PHE A 191 -0.95 35.36 10.73
CA PHE A 191 -1.06 34.04 11.34
C PHE A 191 0.31 33.64 11.88
N ILE A 192 0.42 33.41 13.18
CA ILE A 192 1.68 33.04 13.86
C ILE A 192 1.42 31.78 14.67
N GLU A 193 2.24 30.75 14.45
CA GLU A 193 2.08 29.45 15.09
C GLU A 193 3.41 28.84 15.54
N ARG A 194 3.48 28.33 16.79
CA ARG A 194 4.69 27.67 17.35
C ARG A 194 5.95 28.54 17.30
N ILE A 195 5.81 29.77 17.78
CA ILE A 195 6.86 30.79 17.76
C ILE A 195 6.95 31.44 19.15
N ASP A 196 8.18 31.70 19.60
CA ASP A 196 8.43 32.43 20.84
C ASP A 196 8.11 33.92 20.66
N LEU A 197 7.21 34.43 21.49
CA LEU A 197 6.72 35.81 21.46
C LEU A 197 6.74 36.43 22.85
N THR A 198 7.11 37.71 22.92
CA THR A 198 6.88 38.52 24.12
C THR A 198 5.62 39.37 23.97
N ASP A 199 5.01 39.77 25.10
CA ASP A 199 3.83 40.65 25.09
C ASP A 199 4.10 41.98 24.35
N GLN A 200 5.33 42.47 24.40
CA GLN A 200 5.74 43.69 23.70
C GLN A 200 5.80 43.47 22.18
N MET A 201 6.32 42.33 21.72
CA MET A 201 6.38 42.01 20.29
C MET A 201 4.99 41.99 19.65
N VAL A 202 3.97 41.45 20.34
CA VAL A 202 2.59 41.45 19.83
C VAL A 202 2.01 42.86 19.72
N ARG A 203 2.27 43.72 20.73
CA ARG A 203 1.86 45.13 20.66
C ARG A 203 2.55 45.87 19.52
N ASP A 204 3.84 45.61 19.34
CA ASP A 204 4.64 46.20 18.26
C ASP A 204 4.13 45.77 16.89
N LEU A 205 3.77 44.49 16.72
CA LEU A 205 3.17 43.95 15.50
C LEU A 205 1.83 44.63 15.15
N ILE A 206 0.92 44.74 16.13
CA ILE A 206 -0.38 45.41 15.95
C ILE A 206 -0.16 46.89 15.58
N SER A 207 0.77 47.57 16.25
CA SER A 207 1.07 48.98 15.97
C SER A 207 1.72 49.20 14.60
N GLY A 208 2.53 48.23 14.13
CA GLY A 208 3.23 48.30 12.85
C GLY A 208 2.36 47.93 11.64
N CYS A 209 1.19 47.32 11.86
CA CYS A 209 0.26 46.84 10.83
C CYS A 209 -1.11 47.55 10.95
N PRO A 210 -1.25 48.79 10.45
CA PRO A 210 -2.43 49.61 10.73
C PRO A 210 -3.74 49.15 10.07
N ASN A 211 -3.68 48.27 9.07
CA ASN A 211 -4.85 47.71 8.36
C ASN A 211 -5.07 46.23 8.71
N LEU A 212 -4.56 45.77 9.85
CA LEU A 212 -4.70 44.39 10.28
C LEU A 212 -6.13 44.12 10.74
N ASP A 213 -6.86 43.31 9.96
CA ASP A 213 -8.24 42.93 10.18
C ASP A 213 -8.36 41.54 10.82
N ASP A 214 -7.39 40.64 10.59
CA ASP A 214 -7.38 39.27 11.09
C ASP A 214 -6.04 38.92 11.75
N LEU A 215 -6.07 38.49 13.01
CA LEU A 215 -4.88 38.09 13.77
C LEU A 215 -5.11 36.73 14.41
N GLU A 216 -4.21 35.78 14.14
CA GLU A 216 -4.22 34.44 14.72
C GLU A 216 -2.86 34.14 15.38
N LEU A 217 -2.87 33.83 16.67
CA LEU A 217 -1.69 33.41 17.44
C LEU A 217 -1.95 32.01 18.02
N ARG A 218 -1.20 30.98 17.62
CA ARG A 218 -1.35 29.59 18.09
C ARG A 218 -0.06 29.02 18.66
N SER A 219 -0.13 28.30 19.77
CA SER A 219 1.01 27.62 20.42
C SER A 219 2.25 28.50 20.58
N CYS A 220 2.06 29.79 20.85
CA CYS A 220 3.15 30.75 21.05
C CYS A 220 3.62 30.73 22.51
N VAL A 221 4.93 30.68 22.76
CA VAL A 221 5.51 30.63 24.11
C VAL A 221 6.00 32.03 24.51
N GLY A 222 5.98 32.36 25.81
CA GLY A 222 6.55 33.63 26.34
C GLY A 222 5.55 34.76 26.62
N LEU A 223 4.27 34.58 26.29
CA LEU A 223 3.20 35.53 26.59
C LEU A 223 2.75 35.43 28.05
N GLN A 224 2.50 36.56 28.73
CA GLN A 224 2.14 36.59 30.15
C GLN A 224 0.93 37.50 30.42
N ASN A 225 1.02 38.78 30.08
CA ASN A 225 -0.05 39.78 30.27
C ASN A 225 -0.34 40.48 28.94
N LEU A 226 -1.02 39.75 28.05
CA LEU A 226 -1.29 40.22 26.71
C LEU A 226 -2.47 41.20 26.69
N ASN A 227 -2.23 42.42 26.23
CA ASN A 227 -3.28 43.42 25.99
C ASN A 227 -3.38 43.68 24.49
N ILE A 228 -4.52 43.31 23.91
CA ILE A 228 -4.83 43.49 22.49
C ILE A 228 -5.81 44.66 22.36
N CYS A 229 -5.30 45.78 21.84
CA CYS A 229 -6.07 46.98 21.57
C CYS A 229 -5.95 47.36 20.10
N SER A 230 -7.04 47.28 19.36
CA SER A 230 -7.10 47.67 17.94
C SER A 230 -8.49 48.15 17.55
N THR A 231 -8.57 49.27 16.85
CA THR A 231 -9.82 49.79 16.30
C THR A 231 -10.15 49.22 14.92
N ARG A 232 -9.27 48.41 14.31
CA ARG A 232 -9.46 47.83 12.97
C ARG A 232 -9.74 46.34 12.98
N LEU A 233 -9.21 45.63 13.97
CA LEU A 233 -9.27 44.18 14.02
C LEU A 233 -10.73 43.68 14.03
N GLU A 234 -11.11 42.90 13.00
CA GLU A 234 -12.42 42.29 12.82
C GLU A 234 -12.45 40.83 13.28
N LYS A 235 -11.29 40.14 13.20
CA LYS A 235 -11.14 38.73 13.58
C LYS A 235 -9.91 38.54 14.46
N LEU A 236 -10.09 37.79 15.54
CA LEU A 236 -9.01 37.44 16.46
C LEU A 236 -9.11 35.96 16.80
N ALA A 237 -8.02 35.21 16.64
CA ALA A 237 -7.89 33.83 17.03
C ALA A 237 -6.69 33.64 17.95
N LEU A 238 -6.89 32.97 19.09
CA LEU A 238 -5.84 32.78 20.10
C LEU A 238 -5.80 31.30 20.49
N GLY A 239 -4.60 30.72 20.59
CA GLY A 239 -4.42 29.34 20.98
C GLY A 239 -3.08 29.02 21.62
N TYR A 240 -3.04 28.08 22.57
CA TYR A 240 -1.85 27.77 23.38
C TYR A 240 -1.75 26.27 23.68
N ASP A 241 -0.52 25.73 23.73
CA ASP A 241 -0.25 24.31 24.07
C ASP A 241 0.30 24.16 25.51
N TYR A 242 0.32 22.93 26.00
CA TYR A 242 0.43 22.53 27.40
C TYR A 242 1.76 22.87 28.09
N ASP A 243 1.60 23.33 29.34
CA ASP A 243 2.57 23.27 30.44
C ASP A 243 3.30 24.57 30.86
N THR A 244 2.60 25.70 30.92
CA THR A 244 3.09 26.87 31.70
C THR A 244 2.28 27.04 32.98
N GLU A 245 2.93 26.85 34.14
CA GLU A 245 2.38 27.15 35.48
C GLU A 245 2.06 28.65 35.70
N SER A 246 2.39 29.52 34.74
CA SER A 246 2.13 30.96 34.79
C SER A 246 0.66 31.29 34.47
N LYS A 247 0.00 32.03 35.37
CA LYS A 247 -1.31 32.63 35.11
C LYS A 247 -1.17 33.74 34.07
N GLN A 248 -1.69 33.50 32.87
CA GLN A 248 -1.71 34.51 31.81
C GLN A 248 -2.98 35.35 31.90
N THR A 249 -2.89 36.67 31.68
CA THR A 249 -4.07 37.55 31.56
C THR A 249 -4.14 38.10 30.14
N ILE A 250 -5.29 37.93 29.49
CA ILE A 250 -5.54 38.42 28.13
C ILE A 250 -6.66 39.46 28.18
N GLU A 251 -6.33 40.72 27.94
CA GLU A 251 -7.28 41.81 27.83
C GLU A 251 -7.56 42.15 26.37
N ILE A 252 -8.83 42.24 25.98
CA ILE A 252 -9.25 42.56 24.60
C ILE A 252 -10.09 43.84 24.60
N ASP A 253 -9.57 44.89 23.96
CA ASP A 253 -10.23 46.18 23.71
C ASP A 253 -10.25 46.48 22.20
N CYS A 254 -11.17 45.82 21.49
CA CYS A 254 -11.27 45.87 20.04
C CYS A 254 -12.72 46.19 19.60
N PRO A 255 -13.08 47.47 19.39
CA PRO A 255 -14.48 47.86 19.19
C PRO A 255 -15.14 47.32 17.90
N ASN A 256 -14.35 47.04 16.86
CA ASN A 256 -14.82 46.54 15.56
C ASN A 256 -14.67 45.02 15.40
N LEU A 257 -14.29 44.30 16.48
CA LEU A 257 -14.15 42.85 16.44
C LEU A 257 -15.50 42.18 16.20
N CYS A 258 -15.61 41.41 15.11
CA CYS A 258 -16.82 40.70 14.69
C CYS A 258 -16.74 39.19 14.93
N SER A 259 -15.54 38.61 14.91
CA SER A 259 -15.28 37.20 15.20
C SER A 259 -14.16 37.01 16.21
N LEU A 260 -14.37 36.16 17.21
CA LEU A 260 -13.36 35.81 18.21
C LEU A 260 -13.25 34.27 18.30
N SER A 261 -12.04 33.75 18.25
CA SER A 261 -11.74 32.31 18.27
C SER A 261 -10.75 31.95 19.37
N PHE A 262 -10.98 30.84 20.07
CA PHE A 262 -10.04 30.29 21.04
C PHE A 262 -9.72 28.82 20.77
N SER A 263 -8.45 28.43 20.91
CA SER A 263 -8.03 27.02 20.82
C SER A 263 -7.10 26.60 21.97
N ASP A 264 -7.50 25.64 22.80
CA ASP A 264 -6.69 25.08 23.91
C ASP A 264 -6.15 26.08 24.99
N CYS A 265 -6.80 27.25 25.18
CA CYS A 265 -6.33 28.30 26.10
C CYS A 265 -6.64 28.06 27.60
N ASN A 266 -6.29 26.90 28.17
CA ASN A 266 -6.76 26.49 29.50
C ASN A 266 -6.27 27.39 30.67
N SER A 267 -5.06 27.94 30.62
CA SER A 267 -4.41 28.69 31.71
C SER A 267 -4.67 30.21 31.72
N ALA A 268 -5.24 30.77 30.66
CA ALA A 268 -5.43 32.22 30.51
C ALA A 268 -6.74 32.72 31.16
N GLN A 269 -6.69 33.91 31.76
CA GLN A 269 -7.87 34.68 32.19
C GLN A 269 -8.19 35.74 31.13
N PHE A 270 -9.40 35.69 30.58
CA PHE A 270 -9.86 36.62 29.54
C PHE A 270 -10.69 37.76 30.12
N VAL A 271 -10.37 38.99 29.73
CA VAL A 271 -11.14 40.19 30.08
C VAL A 271 -11.52 40.93 28.81
N LEU A 272 -12.81 40.90 28.45
CA LEU A 272 -13.35 41.66 27.32
C LEU A 272 -13.73 43.07 27.79
N LYS A 273 -12.97 44.10 27.41
CA LYS A 273 -13.25 45.49 27.78
C LYS A 273 -14.27 46.16 26.86
N LYS A 274 -14.03 46.16 25.54
CA LYS A 274 -14.97 46.69 24.53
C LYS A 274 -14.90 45.88 23.23
N ALA A 275 -16.00 45.23 22.87
CA ALA A 275 -16.20 44.58 21.56
C ALA A 275 -17.70 44.55 21.17
N PRO A 276 -18.35 45.71 20.99
CA PRO A 276 -19.79 45.80 20.72
C PRO A 276 -20.21 45.21 19.36
N SER A 277 -19.27 44.97 18.45
CA SER A 277 -19.51 44.45 17.09
C SER A 277 -19.43 42.93 16.99
N LEU A 278 -19.14 42.24 18.11
CA LEU A 278 -18.89 40.80 18.13
C LEU A 278 -20.19 40.01 17.91
N VAL A 279 -20.22 39.23 16.83
CA VAL A 279 -21.40 38.47 16.38
C VAL A 279 -21.11 36.97 16.21
N GLU A 280 -19.85 36.61 15.96
CA GLU A 280 -19.38 35.23 15.79
C GLU A 280 -18.37 34.87 16.88
N PHE A 281 -18.54 33.69 17.47
CA PHE A 281 -17.61 33.14 18.44
C PHE A 281 -17.24 31.71 18.05
N CYS A 282 -15.94 31.40 18.05
CA CYS A 282 -15.39 30.12 17.66
C CYS A 282 -14.59 29.50 18.80
N VAL A 283 -14.72 28.19 19.00
CA VAL A 283 -13.96 27.45 20.02
C VAL A 283 -13.46 26.16 19.44
N ASP A 284 -12.18 25.86 19.63
CA ASP A 284 -11.51 24.64 19.19
C ASP A 284 -10.83 23.96 20.38
N PHE A 285 -11.14 22.68 20.64
CA PHE A 285 -10.57 21.93 21.78
C PHE A 285 -9.48 20.96 21.30
N ALA A 286 -8.48 21.43 20.57
CA ALA A 286 -7.59 20.58 19.76
C ALA A 286 -6.72 19.54 20.53
N CYS A 287 -6.44 19.68 21.84
CA CYS A 287 -5.50 18.78 22.54
C CYS A 287 -5.94 18.22 23.92
N LEU A 288 -5.96 16.88 24.06
CA LEU A 288 -6.60 16.08 25.11
C LEU A 288 -6.00 16.21 26.54
N THR A 289 -6.60 17.00 27.44
CA THR A 289 -6.29 16.90 28.89
C THR A 289 -7.47 17.15 29.82
N ASP A 290 -7.32 16.83 31.11
CA ASP A 290 -8.32 17.06 32.17
C ASP A 290 -8.65 18.54 32.44
N LYS A 291 -7.95 19.50 31.82
CA LYS A 291 -8.11 20.95 32.06
C LYS A 291 -9.22 21.62 31.21
N TYR A 292 -9.90 20.90 30.32
CA TYR A 292 -10.94 21.45 29.44
C TYR A 292 -12.17 22.05 30.15
N PHE A 293 -12.50 21.54 31.34
CA PHE A 293 -13.64 22.02 32.11
C PHE A 293 -13.48 23.50 32.53
N ASP A 294 -12.27 23.88 32.94
CA ASP A 294 -11.97 25.25 33.35
C ASP A 294 -12.10 26.21 32.16
N LEU A 295 -11.65 25.82 30.96
CA LEU A 295 -11.79 26.60 29.73
C LEU A 295 -13.25 26.83 29.33
N TRP A 296 -14.10 25.80 29.36
CA TRP A 296 -15.52 25.97 29.02
C TRP A 296 -16.27 26.86 30.01
N SER A 297 -16.00 26.72 31.31
CA SER A 297 -16.60 27.59 32.32
C SER A 297 -16.24 29.07 32.12
N LYS A 298 -14.99 29.36 31.72
CA LYS A 298 -14.52 30.71 31.36
C LYS A 298 -15.18 31.21 30.08
N ILE A 299 -15.34 30.36 29.07
CA ILE A 299 -16.03 30.68 27.81
C ILE A 299 -17.51 31.00 28.06
N VAL A 300 -18.21 30.23 28.89
CA VAL A 300 -19.62 30.50 29.24
C VAL A 300 -19.77 31.86 29.90
N ARG A 301 -18.88 32.21 30.86
CA ARG A 301 -18.86 33.55 31.49
C ARG A 301 -18.55 34.69 30.51
N LEU A 302 -17.78 34.42 29.45
CA LEU A 302 -17.54 35.39 28.37
C LEU A 302 -18.77 35.53 27.47
N LEU A 303 -19.42 34.43 27.09
CA LEU A 303 -20.64 34.45 26.28
C LEU A 303 -21.79 35.19 26.99
N GLU A 304 -21.88 35.09 28.33
CA GLU A 304 -22.79 35.91 29.15
C GLU A 304 -22.55 37.42 29.00
N GLN A 305 -21.30 37.82 28.82
CA GLN A 305 -20.89 39.22 28.64
C GLN A 305 -21.05 39.69 27.18
N MET A 306 -21.42 38.81 26.25
CA MET A 306 -21.46 39.07 24.80
C MET A 306 -22.87 38.86 24.22
N PRO A 307 -23.86 39.72 24.56
CA PRO A 307 -25.26 39.50 24.17
C PRO A 307 -25.53 39.59 22.66
N ARG A 308 -24.59 40.06 21.83
CA ARG A 308 -24.79 40.20 20.37
C ARG A 308 -24.33 39.00 19.55
N VAL A 309 -23.65 38.04 20.17
CA VAL A 309 -23.19 36.82 19.49
C VAL A 309 -24.40 35.97 19.10
N ASN A 310 -24.58 35.78 17.80
CA ASN A 310 -25.68 35.01 17.22
C ASN A 310 -25.22 33.78 16.44
N LYS A 311 -23.90 33.66 16.20
CA LYS A 311 -23.24 32.54 15.54
C LYS A 311 -22.17 31.93 16.45
N LEU A 312 -22.26 30.63 16.68
CA LEU A 312 -21.31 29.86 17.49
C LEU A 312 -20.76 28.71 16.66
N ASN A 313 -19.43 28.63 16.58
CA ASN A 313 -18.71 27.54 15.93
C ASN A 313 -17.93 26.76 17.00
N VAL A 314 -18.15 25.46 17.09
CA VAL A 314 -17.47 24.59 18.05
C VAL A 314 -16.79 23.45 17.31
N GLN A 315 -15.47 23.36 17.44
CA GLN A 315 -14.61 22.43 16.70
C GLN A 315 -13.88 21.50 17.66
N ASN A 316 -13.78 20.23 17.28
CA ASN A 316 -13.01 19.16 17.94
C ASN A 316 -13.39 18.91 19.41
N TRP A 317 -13.46 17.65 19.86
CA TRP A 317 -13.58 17.24 21.28
C TRP A 317 -14.64 17.90 22.20
N TRP A 318 -15.58 18.69 21.66
CA TRP A 318 -16.54 19.49 22.43
C TRP A 318 -17.60 18.65 23.17
N TYR A 319 -17.84 17.40 22.75
CA TYR A 319 -18.69 16.45 23.48
C TYR A 319 -18.10 16.07 24.86
N LYS A 320 -16.76 16.06 24.97
CA LYS A 320 -15.91 16.40 26.14
C LYS A 320 -16.57 17.05 27.35
N LEU A 321 -17.25 18.15 27.06
CA LEU A 321 -17.64 19.15 28.04
C LEU A 321 -18.87 18.74 28.85
N LEU A 322 -19.59 17.72 28.40
CA LEU A 322 -20.93 17.36 28.89
C LEU A 322 -20.92 16.21 29.90
N ILE A 323 -19.74 15.98 30.44
CA ILE A 323 -19.33 14.79 31.16
C ILE A 323 -19.23 15.12 32.67
N SER A 324 -19.12 16.41 33.00
CA SER A 324 -19.05 16.92 34.36
C SER A 324 -20.43 16.99 35.03
N LYS A 325 -20.44 16.89 36.36
CA LYS A 325 -21.59 17.30 37.20
C LYS A 325 -21.77 18.82 37.08
N ASP A 326 -22.85 19.28 36.44
CA ASP A 326 -23.22 20.69 36.16
C ASP A 326 -22.30 21.46 35.18
N PRO A 327 -22.39 21.21 33.85
CA PRO A 327 -21.62 21.94 32.83
C PRO A 327 -22.13 23.36 32.55
N PHE A 328 -23.30 23.75 33.06
CA PHE A 328 -23.91 25.06 32.83
C PHE A 328 -24.48 25.65 34.14
N PRO A 329 -24.38 26.97 34.36
CA PRO A 329 -25.10 27.62 35.45
C PRO A 329 -26.60 27.34 35.34
N LYS A 330 -27.29 27.16 36.48
CA LYS A 330 -28.76 27.01 36.50
C LYS A 330 -29.39 28.21 35.78
N ASP A 331 -30.27 27.93 34.83
CA ASP A 331 -30.98 28.89 33.97
C ASP A 331 -30.19 29.57 32.83
N PHE A 332 -28.94 29.16 32.56
CA PHE A 332 -28.17 29.68 31.43
C PHE A 332 -28.82 29.32 30.08
N LYS A 333 -29.02 30.31 29.20
CA LYS A 333 -29.55 30.14 27.84
C LYS A 333 -28.87 31.06 26.83
N LEU A 334 -28.50 30.51 25.68
CA LEU A 334 -27.99 31.24 24.52
C LEU A 334 -29.15 31.78 23.68
N ASN A 335 -29.92 32.70 24.26
CA ASN A 335 -31.16 33.21 23.64
C ASN A 335 -30.93 33.95 22.32
N ASN A 336 -29.75 34.51 22.10
CA ASN A 336 -29.44 35.29 20.89
C ASN A 336 -28.85 34.42 19.76
N LEU A 337 -28.54 33.15 20.03
CA LEU A 337 -27.96 32.24 19.05
C LEU A 337 -29.02 31.77 18.04
N ASN A 338 -28.76 32.02 16.76
CA ASN A 338 -29.61 31.59 15.65
C ASN A 338 -28.89 30.65 14.66
N HIS A 339 -27.55 30.57 14.72
CA HIS A 339 -26.69 29.73 13.89
C HIS A 339 -25.68 28.97 14.75
N LEU A 340 -25.58 27.66 14.53
CA LEU A 340 -24.65 26.79 15.24
C LEU A 340 -23.92 25.91 14.23
N GLU A 341 -22.58 25.96 14.25
CA GLU A 341 -21.72 25.09 13.45
C GLU A 341 -20.93 24.16 14.37
N LEU A 342 -21.05 22.86 14.16
CA LEU A 342 -20.37 21.83 14.94
C LEU A 342 -19.51 20.96 14.02
N ARG A 343 -18.23 20.85 14.35
CA ARG A 343 -17.33 19.87 13.70
C ARG A 343 -17.36 18.57 14.50
N THR A 344 -17.83 17.47 13.90
CA THR A 344 -18.19 16.24 14.64
C THR A 344 -17.77 14.94 13.91
N GLY A 345 -17.54 13.87 14.66
CA GLY A 345 -17.09 12.56 14.17
C GLY A 345 -18.18 11.48 14.03
N TYR A 346 -19.44 11.78 14.35
CA TYR A 346 -20.57 10.82 14.49
C TYR A 346 -20.37 9.74 15.56
N THR A 347 -19.78 10.09 16.71
CA THR A 347 -19.77 9.21 17.88
C THR A 347 -21.09 9.31 18.67
N GLN A 348 -21.41 8.30 19.47
CA GLN A 348 -22.58 8.37 20.38
C GLN A 348 -22.45 9.53 21.40
N TYR A 349 -21.22 9.94 21.70
CA TYR A 349 -20.92 11.09 22.56
C TYR A 349 -21.23 12.42 21.88
N ASP A 350 -20.99 12.54 20.57
CA ASP A 350 -21.40 13.72 19.80
C ASP A 350 -22.92 13.91 19.85
N LEU A 351 -23.72 12.83 19.92
CA LEU A 351 -25.19 12.92 19.98
C LEU A 351 -25.70 13.43 21.33
N VAL A 352 -25.17 12.91 22.44
CA VAL A 352 -25.42 13.45 23.79
C VAL A 352 -24.86 14.86 23.92
N GLY A 353 -23.76 15.10 23.20
CA GLY A 353 -23.12 16.38 23.04
C GLY A 353 -24.09 17.45 22.52
N MET A 354 -24.52 17.20 21.28
CA MET A 354 -25.47 18.00 20.55
C MET A 354 -26.75 18.18 21.35
N ALA A 355 -27.18 17.15 22.07
CA ALA A 355 -28.36 17.20 22.91
C ALA A 355 -28.39 18.37 23.88
N ALA A 356 -27.36 18.43 24.72
CA ALA A 356 -27.27 19.40 25.79
C ALA A 356 -27.04 20.80 25.23
N LEU A 357 -26.23 20.93 24.19
CA LEU A 357 -25.96 22.22 23.56
C LEU A 357 -27.22 22.79 22.86
N LEU A 358 -28.03 21.93 22.23
CA LEU A 358 -29.28 22.32 21.59
C LEU A 358 -30.36 22.74 22.60
N GLN A 359 -30.39 22.16 23.81
CA GLN A 359 -31.30 22.61 24.89
C GLN A 359 -31.02 24.04 25.36
N LEU A 360 -29.79 24.50 25.23
CA LEU A 360 -29.37 25.86 25.59
C LEU A 360 -29.68 26.89 24.50
N CYS A 361 -30.05 26.46 23.30
CA CYS A 361 -30.22 27.30 22.12
C CYS A 361 -31.69 27.35 21.66
N PRO A 362 -32.63 27.92 22.45
CA PRO A 362 -34.06 27.85 22.18
C PRO A 362 -34.50 28.57 20.89
N ASN A 363 -33.68 29.47 20.37
CA ASN A 363 -33.96 30.27 19.17
C ASN A 363 -33.16 29.84 17.93
N LEU A 364 -32.49 28.68 17.98
CA LEU A 364 -31.68 28.18 16.88
C LEU A 364 -32.53 27.98 15.61
N GLN A 365 -32.08 28.55 14.49
CA GLN A 365 -32.74 28.43 13.19
C GLN A 365 -31.93 27.63 12.18
N THR A 366 -30.60 27.71 12.26
CA THR A 366 -29.69 27.04 11.33
C THR A 366 -28.66 26.22 12.10
N MET A 367 -28.46 24.97 11.69
CA MET A 367 -27.42 24.09 12.21
C MET A 367 -26.56 23.57 11.07
N VAL A 368 -25.24 23.62 11.23
CA VAL A 368 -24.27 23.08 10.28
C VAL A 368 -23.45 22.00 10.98
N LEU A 369 -23.39 20.82 10.38
CA LEU A 369 -22.59 19.70 10.86
C LEU A 369 -21.46 19.45 9.86
N ASP A 370 -20.22 19.75 10.26
CA ASP A 370 -19.02 19.55 9.45
C ASP A 370 -18.31 18.25 9.84
N TYR A 371 -18.17 17.33 8.88
CA TYR A 371 -17.69 15.98 9.12
C TYR A 371 -16.18 15.84 8.94
N LEU A 372 -15.53 15.17 9.91
CA LEU A 372 -14.13 14.76 9.85
C LEU A 372 -14.01 13.23 9.74
N HIS A 373 -13.34 12.74 8.69
CA HIS A 373 -13.17 11.29 8.43
C HIS A 373 -12.14 10.60 9.34
N LYS A 374 -11.52 11.35 10.27
CA LYS A 374 -10.58 10.85 11.29
C LYS A 374 -10.64 11.75 12.52
N MET A 375 -11.39 11.35 13.53
CA MET A 375 -11.07 11.71 14.91
C MET A 375 -10.67 10.42 15.63
N LYS A 376 -9.53 10.43 16.33
CA LYS A 376 -9.12 9.31 17.21
C LYS A 376 -10.16 9.22 18.32
N GLU A 377 -10.78 8.07 18.56
CA GLU A 377 -11.62 7.89 19.75
C GLU A 377 -10.73 7.90 20.99
N ASP A 378 -11.05 8.76 21.94
CA ASP A 378 -10.45 8.77 23.27
C ASP A 378 -11.46 8.24 24.28
N GLU A 379 -11.01 7.33 25.14
CA GLU A 379 -11.84 6.49 26.00
C GLU A 379 -12.04 7.11 27.38
N SER A 380 -13.22 6.85 27.94
CA SER A 380 -13.70 7.01 29.32
C SER A 380 -14.82 8.03 29.45
N LEU A 381 -16.04 7.55 29.78
CA LEU A 381 -17.12 8.28 30.43
C LEU A 381 -18.14 7.35 31.13
N PRO A 382 -18.88 7.80 32.19
CA PRO A 382 -19.83 6.96 32.93
C PRO A 382 -21.04 6.50 32.11
N GLU A 383 -21.40 5.21 32.25
CA GLU A 383 -22.52 4.52 31.56
C GLU A 383 -23.93 5.14 31.80
N GLU A 384 -24.11 5.99 32.81
CA GLU A 384 -25.43 6.51 33.21
C GLU A 384 -26.07 7.51 32.22
N LEU A 385 -25.28 8.14 31.34
CA LEU A 385 -25.77 9.10 30.33
C LEU A 385 -26.15 8.44 28.98
N LEU A 386 -25.80 7.16 28.78
CA LEU A 386 -25.90 6.46 27.49
C LEU A 386 -27.23 5.71 27.28
N ASN A 387 -28.08 5.60 28.31
CA ASN A 387 -29.30 4.77 28.32
C ASN A 387 -30.63 5.54 28.13
N LYS A 388 -30.62 6.79 27.65
CA LYS A 388 -31.85 7.56 27.38
C LYS A 388 -32.00 7.90 25.89
N PRO A 389 -33.14 7.60 25.25
CA PRO A 389 -33.42 8.12 23.91
C PRO A 389 -33.48 9.66 23.99
N VAL A 390 -32.68 10.32 23.15
CA VAL A 390 -32.63 11.78 23.15
C VAL A 390 -33.47 12.32 21.99
N GLU A 391 -34.72 12.67 22.29
CA GLU A 391 -35.60 13.40 21.39
C GLU A 391 -35.43 14.92 21.58
N PHE A 392 -35.21 15.66 20.48
CA PHE A 392 -35.17 17.13 20.51
C PHE A 392 -36.35 17.71 19.76
N LYS A 393 -37.17 18.50 20.47
CA LYS A 393 -38.11 19.43 19.84
C LYS A 393 -37.44 20.79 19.74
N ILE A 394 -36.90 21.13 18.58
CA ILE A 394 -36.43 22.48 18.27
C ILE A 394 -37.42 23.11 17.29
N PRO A 395 -38.52 23.69 17.77
CA PRO A 395 -39.63 24.12 16.92
C PRO A 395 -39.26 25.22 15.92
N ARG A 396 -38.12 25.90 16.10
CA ARG A 396 -37.63 26.99 15.26
C ARG A 396 -36.49 26.61 14.31
N LEU A 397 -35.96 25.38 14.38
CA LEU A 397 -34.91 24.92 13.50
C LEU A 397 -35.46 24.72 12.09
N LYS A 398 -34.97 25.52 11.13
CA LYS A 398 -35.45 25.54 9.75
C LYS A 398 -34.50 24.80 8.81
N HIS A 399 -33.19 24.89 9.07
CA HIS A 399 -32.17 24.41 8.15
C HIS A 399 -31.10 23.60 8.91
N VAL A 400 -30.87 22.37 8.45
CA VAL A 400 -29.75 21.52 8.89
C VAL A 400 -28.92 21.20 7.66
N THR A 401 -27.65 21.59 7.67
CA THR A 401 -26.73 21.36 6.56
C THR A 401 -25.61 20.44 7.02
N MET A 402 -25.38 19.34 6.30
CA MET A 402 -24.20 18.50 6.52
C MET A 402 -23.14 18.85 5.48
N LYS A 403 -21.95 19.24 5.95
CA LYS A 403 -20.77 19.44 5.12
C LYS A 403 -19.92 18.17 5.22
N THR A 404 -19.65 17.54 4.08
CA THR A 404 -18.60 16.53 3.95
C THR A 404 -17.44 17.17 3.20
N GLN A 405 -16.24 17.12 3.76
CA GLN A 405 -15.07 17.63 3.05
C GLN A 405 -14.84 16.78 1.79
N SER A 406 -14.94 17.43 0.63
CA SER A 406 -14.59 16.84 -0.65
C SER A 406 -13.08 16.65 -0.72
N ILE A 407 -12.61 15.40 -0.65
CA ILE A 407 -11.29 15.00 -1.11
C ILE A 407 -11.47 13.98 -2.24
N ASP A 408 -10.53 14.04 -3.17
CA ASP A 408 -10.53 13.58 -4.54
C ASP A 408 -11.18 12.24 -4.89
N THR A 409 -11.85 12.33 -6.03
CA THR A 409 -12.60 11.33 -6.79
C THR A 409 -12.07 9.89 -6.78
N LYS A 410 -12.84 8.98 -6.18
CA LYS A 410 -13.08 7.60 -6.68
C LYS A 410 -14.34 6.97 -6.08
N ILE A 411 -15.51 7.60 -6.24
CA ILE A 411 -16.80 6.94 -5.95
C ILE A 411 -17.77 7.13 -7.11
N ASN A 412 -18.28 5.99 -7.60
CA ASN A 412 -19.15 5.84 -8.76
C ASN A 412 -20.54 6.49 -8.49
N PRO A 413 -21.01 7.45 -9.30
CA PRO A 413 -22.24 8.23 -9.03
C PRO A 413 -23.55 7.41 -9.04
N MET A 414 -23.50 6.13 -9.40
CA MET A 414 -24.62 5.20 -9.23
C MET A 414 -24.88 4.82 -7.76
N LYS A 415 -23.85 4.77 -6.90
CA LYS A 415 -24.03 4.41 -5.47
C LYS A 415 -24.75 5.51 -4.68
N THR A 416 -24.54 6.78 -5.03
CA THR A 416 -25.16 7.93 -4.34
C THR A 416 -26.64 8.07 -4.69
N LYS A 417 -27.04 7.83 -5.94
CA LYS A 417 -28.46 7.79 -6.33
C LYS A 417 -29.19 6.57 -5.78
N LEU A 418 -28.53 5.42 -5.68
CA LEU A 418 -29.07 4.22 -5.05
C LEU A 418 -29.27 4.43 -3.54
N MET A 419 -28.32 5.09 -2.85
CA MET A 419 -28.47 5.43 -1.43
C MET A 419 -29.57 6.47 -1.17
N VAL A 420 -29.75 7.48 -2.03
CA VAL A 420 -30.86 8.44 -1.90
C VAL A 420 -32.22 7.78 -2.16
N SER A 421 -32.28 6.84 -3.11
CA SER A 421 -33.50 6.07 -3.39
C SER A 421 -33.82 5.08 -2.26
N VAL A 422 -32.81 4.51 -1.60
CA VAL A 422 -32.95 3.68 -0.40
C VAL A 422 -33.36 4.52 0.81
N PHE A 423 -32.78 5.71 0.99
CA PHE A 423 -33.12 6.63 2.09
C PHE A 423 -34.56 7.16 2.00
N LEU A 424 -35.05 7.46 0.80
CA LEU A 424 -36.46 7.84 0.56
C LEU A 424 -37.42 6.64 0.69
N LEU A 425 -36.96 5.42 0.38
CA LEU A 425 -37.74 4.19 0.57
C LEU A 425 -37.81 3.80 2.07
N CYS A 426 -36.78 4.10 2.86
CA CYS A 426 -36.76 3.94 4.32
C CYS A 426 -37.69 4.91 5.05
N LEU A 427 -38.03 6.06 4.46
CA LEU A 427 -39.01 7.01 5.03
C LEU A 427 -40.48 6.57 4.86
N TYR A 428 -40.74 5.55 4.04
CA TYR A 428 -42.11 5.08 3.74
C TYR A 428 -42.45 3.69 4.29
N LEU A 429 -41.49 3.01 4.90
CA LEU A 429 -41.72 1.71 5.53
C LEU A 429 -41.90 1.89 7.03
N LYS A 430 -43.13 1.63 7.51
CA LYS A 430 -43.39 1.31 8.92
C LYS A 430 -42.57 0.06 9.26
N THR A 431 -41.35 0.22 9.75
CA THR A 431 -40.58 -0.86 10.37
C THR A 431 -40.59 -0.67 11.87
N HIS A 432 -41.11 -1.66 12.58
CA HIS A 432 -40.95 -1.81 14.02
C HIS A 432 -39.45 -1.84 14.34
N ILE A 433 -38.91 -0.79 14.98
CA ILE A 433 -37.53 -0.81 15.48
C ILE A 433 -37.54 -1.55 16.82
N CYS A 434 -36.99 -2.76 16.83
CA CYS A 434 -36.67 -3.49 18.04
C CYS A 434 -35.35 -2.93 18.59
N LEU A 435 -35.35 -2.37 19.81
CA LEU A 435 -34.10 -2.10 20.52
C LEU A 435 -33.43 -3.45 20.79
N ALA A 436 -32.26 -3.68 20.19
CA ALA A 436 -31.39 -4.79 20.56
C ALA A 436 -30.75 -4.48 21.92
N GLY A 437 -31.33 -4.98 23.01
CA GLY A 437 -30.67 -4.96 24.32
C GLY A 437 -29.49 -5.93 24.33
N ASP A 438 -28.57 -5.78 25.29
CA ASP A 438 -27.50 -6.76 25.59
C ASP A 438 -28.04 -8.03 26.26
N THR A 439 -29.32 -8.01 26.65
CA THR A 439 -29.97 -8.99 27.50
C THR A 439 -31.18 -9.63 26.83
N ILE A 440 -31.28 -10.96 26.92
CA ILE A 440 -32.48 -11.74 26.62
C ILE A 440 -33.13 -12.13 27.96
N THR A 441 -34.33 -11.62 28.21
CA THR A 441 -35.16 -11.96 29.39
C THR A 441 -36.18 -13.05 29.06
N ALA A 442 -36.85 -13.61 30.08
CA ALA A 442 -37.82 -14.71 29.92
C ALA A 442 -38.95 -14.44 28.90
N ASN A 443 -39.32 -13.17 28.71
CA ASN A 443 -40.40 -12.76 27.80
C ASN A 443 -39.91 -12.34 26.41
N GLN A 444 -38.61 -12.48 26.14
CA GLN A 444 -37.98 -12.07 24.89
C GLN A 444 -37.46 -13.29 24.14
N SER A 445 -37.52 -13.21 22.82
CA SER A 445 -36.96 -14.19 21.90
C SER A 445 -36.16 -13.46 20.83
N LEU A 446 -35.04 -14.03 20.43
CA LEU A 446 -34.28 -13.62 19.26
C LEU A 446 -34.75 -14.45 18.06
N SER A 447 -35.24 -13.79 17.01
CA SER A 447 -35.67 -14.39 15.75
C SER A 447 -34.89 -13.81 14.56
N SER A 448 -35.12 -14.34 13.35
CA SER A 448 -34.20 -14.35 12.19
C SER A 448 -33.37 -13.10 11.88
N ASP A 449 -33.88 -11.89 12.09
CA ASP A 449 -33.22 -10.61 11.79
C ASP A 449 -32.82 -9.81 13.04
N GLN A 450 -33.12 -10.33 14.22
CA GLN A 450 -32.81 -9.70 15.49
C GLN A 450 -31.40 -10.10 15.95
N ILE A 451 -30.71 -9.13 16.54
CA ILE A 451 -29.40 -9.30 17.18
C ILE A 451 -29.46 -8.76 18.61
N ILE A 452 -28.54 -9.20 19.46
CA ILE A 452 -28.19 -8.49 20.70
C ILE A 452 -26.76 -7.97 20.58
N ILE A 453 -26.48 -6.83 21.20
CA ILE A 453 -25.19 -6.16 21.14
C ILE A 453 -24.67 -6.01 22.57
N SER A 454 -23.39 -6.29 22.82
CA SER A 454 -22.78 -6.08 24.14
C SER A 454 -22.88 -4.61 24.57
N ALA A 455 -22.88 -4.33 25.87
CA ALA A 455 -23.15 -2.99 26.41
C ALA A 455 -22.25 -1.87 25.83
N GLY A 456 -20.96 -2.12 25.69
CA GLY A 456 -19.97 -1.24 25.06
C GLY A 456 -19.85 -1.38 23.54
N GLY A 457 -20.74 -2.13 22.89
CA GLY A 457 -20.81 -2.24 21.43
C GLY A 457 -19.69 -3.05 20.79
N VAL A 458 -18.98 -3.88 21.54
CA VAL A 458 -17.80 -4.64 21.06
C VAL A 458 -18.19 -5.90 20.30
N PHE A 459 -19.18 -6.64 20.79
CA PHE A 459 -19.64 -7.91 20.22
C PHE A 459 -21.12 -7.88 19.87
N GLN A 460 -21.49 -8.65 18.85
CA GLN A 460 -22.88 -8.88 18.43
C GLN A 460 -23.17 -10.38 18.43
N LEU A 461 -24.39 -10.77 18.81
CA LEU A 461 -24.88 -12.14 18.72
C LEU A 461 -26.16 -12.16 17.87
N GLY A 462 -26.23 -13.09 16.92
CA GLY A 462 -27.39 -13.25 16.05
C GLY A 462 -27.34 -14.46 15.13
N PHE A 463 -28.35 -14.59 14.28
CA PHE A 463 -28.38 -15.62 13.24
C PHE A 463 -27.47 -15.25 12.06
N PHE A 464 -26.70 -16.21 11.57
CA PHE A 464 -25.84 -16.02 10.40
C PHE A 464 -25.82 -17.27 9.48
N ARG A 465 -25.36 -17.06 8.24
CA ARG A 465 -25.12 -18.11 7.25
C ARG A 465 -23.67 -18.04 6.72
N PRO A 466 -22.87 -19.11 6.84
CA PRO A 466 -21.51 -19.14 6.32
C PRO A 466 -21.48 -19.41 4.81
N GLY A 467 -20.73 -18.58 4.05
CA GLY A 467 -20.48 -18.77 2.62
C GLY A 467 -21.74 -18.86 1.78
N SER A 468 -21.81 -19.87 0.91
CA SER A 468 -22.97 -20.16 0.05
C SER A 468 -23.98 -21.15 0.67
N SER A 469 -23.80 -21.51 1.94
CA SER A 469 -24.58 -22.54 2.63
C SER A 469 -26.04 -22.14 2.85
N SER A 470 -26.95 -23.12 2.72
CA SER A 470 -28.37 -22.98 3.07
C SER A 470 -28.65 -23.17 4.57
N ARG A 471 -27.62 -23.44 5.37
CA ARG A 471 -27.72 -23.73 6.81
C ARG A 471 -27.54 -22.47 7.66
N PHE A 472 -28.32 -22.35 8.73
CA PHE A 472 -28.22 -21.24 9.67
C PHE A 472 -27.69 -21.65 11.03
N TYR A 473 -27.03 -20.69 11.66
CA TYR A 473 -26.44 -20.84 12.98
C TYR A 473 -26.64 -19.57 13.81
N ILE A 474 -26.67 -19.73 15.12
CA ILE A 474 -26.47 -18.62 16.07
C ILE A 474 -24.97 -18.46 16.29
N GLY A 475 -24.47 -17.26 16.04
CA GLY A 475 -23.07 -16.93 16.19
C GLY A 475 -22.86 -15.56 16.83
N MET A 476 -21.64 -15.36 17.30
CA MET A 476 -21.16 -14.10 17.84
C MET A 476 -19.98 -13.62 17.01
N TRP A 477 -19.89 -12.31 16.75
CA TRP A 477 -18.81 -11.67 16.01
C TRP A 477 -18.52 -10.28 16.60
N TYR A 478 -17.41 -9.66 16.19
CA TYR A 478 -17.08 -8.29 16.60
C TYR A 478 -17.98 -7.28 15.87
N SER A 479 -18.41 -6.20 16.50
CA SER A 479 -19.26 -5.19 15.81
C SER A 479 -18.56 -4.51 14.63
N ARG A 480 -17.23 -4.38 14.68
CA ARG A 480 -16.40 -3.77 13.63
C ARG A 480 -15.96 -4.77 12.55
N ASP A 481 -16.22 -6.06 12.74
CA ASP A 481 -15.73 -7.14 11.87
C ASP A 481 -16.73 -8.29 11.79
N THR A 482 -17.14 -8.69 10.58
CA THR A 482 -18.14 -9.74 10.35
C THR A 482 -17.64 -11.16 10.62
N GLU A 483 -16.41 -11.36 11.10
CA GLU A 483 -15.88 -12.70 11.42
C GLU A 483 -16.44 -13.26 12.73
N VAL A 484 -17.01 -14.46 12.62
CA VAL A 484 -17.62 -15.20 13.72
C VAL A 484 -16.54 -15.73 14.67
N VAL A 485 -16.69 -15.48 15.97
CA VAL A 485 -15.79 -15.93 17.04
C VAL A 485 -16.39 -17.05 17.89
N TRP A 486 -17.70 -17.21 17.90
CA TRP A 486 -18.39 -18.27 18.64
C TRP A 486 -19.68 -18.70 17.95
N VAL A 487 -20.06 -19.97 18.09
CA VAL A 487 -21.24 -20.57 17.43
C VAL A 487 -21.91 -21.53 18.41
N ALA A 488 -23.21 -21.32 18.69
CA ALA A 488 -23.95 -22.15 19.65
C ALA A 488 -24.26 -23.54 19.08
N ASN A 489 -25.01 -23.59 17.98
CA ASN A 489 -25.54 -24.81 17.38
C ASN A 489 -24.65 -25.38 16.27
N ARG A 490 -23.33 -25.36 16.46
CA ARG A 490 -22.37 -25.76 15.42
C ARG A 490 -22.53 -27.21 14.94
N GLU A 491 -23.02 -28.10 15.80
CA GLU A 491 -23.23 -29.52 15.48
C GLU A 491 -24.59 -29.78 14.79
N GLN A 492 -25.59 -28.94 15.06
CA GLN A 492 -26.95 -29.11 14.57
C GLN A 492 -27.42 -27.82 13.87
N PRO A 493 -27.22 -27.72 12.54
CA PRO A 493 -27.64 -26.55 11.77
C PRO A 493 -29.16 -26.43 11.68
N LEU A 494 -29.63 -25.19 11.53
CA LEU A 494 -31.04 -24.90 11.27
C LEU A 494 -31.31 -24.87 9.77
N SER A 495 -32.51 -25.34 9.39
CA SER A 495 -32.95 -25.42 7.98
C SER A 495 -33.94 -24.32 7.57
N ASP A 496 -34.46 -23.55 8.53
CA ASP A 496 -35.49 -22.52 8.30
C ASP A 496 -35.22 -21.24 9.13
N THR A 497 -35.62 -20.11 8.56
CA THR A 497 -35.70 -18.76 9.16
C THR A 497 -36.64 -18.65 10.35
N SER A 498 -37.64 -19.52 10.51
CA SER A 498 -38.63 -19.43 11.59
C SER A 498 -38.14 -19.94 12.96
N SER A 499 -36.82 -19.96 13.17
CA SER A 499 -36.16 -20.43 14.39
C SER A 499 -36.05 -19.31 15.42
N GLU A 500 -36.06 -19.64 16.71
CA GLU A 500 -35.99 -18.64 17.80
C GLU A 500 -35.07 -19.08 18.93
N LEU A 501 -34.31 -18.14 19.48
CA LEU A 501 -33.52 -18.32 20.71
C LEU A 501 -34.22 -17.59 21.85
N ARG A 502 -34.63 -18.32 22.90
CA ARG A 502 -35.34 -17.74 24.05
C ARG A 502 -35.03 -18.47 25.34
N ILE A 503 -35.43 -17.89 26.46
CA ILE A 503 -35.36 -18.59 27.75
C ILE A 503 -36.57 -19.53 27.89
N SER A 504 -36.32 -20.77 28.31
CA SER A 504 -37.32 -21.77 28.64
C SER A 504 -36.83 -22.60 29.83
N ASP A 505 -37.66 -22.74 30.87
CA ASP A 505 -37.37 -23.60 32.04
C ASP A 505 -35.99 -23.33 32.66
N GLY A 506 -35.68 -22.04 32.88
CA GLY A 506 -34.41 -21.62 33.48
C GLY A 506 -33.17 -21.76 32.57
N ASN A 507 -33.34 -22.12 31.30
CA ASN A 507 -32.26 -22.32 30.33
C ASN A 507 -32.40 -21.41 29.11
N LEU A 508 -31.29 -21.09 28.44
CA LEU A 508 -31.31 -20.47 27.12
C LEU A 508 -31.40 -21.58 26.07
N VAL A 509 -32.45 -21.55 25.24
CA VAL A 509 -32.81 -22.64 24.33
C VAL A 509 -33.06 -22.10 22.91
N LEU A 510 -32.45 -22.77 21.93
CA LEU A 510 -32.67 -22.54 20.50
C LEU A 510 -33.71 -23.54 19.98
N PHE A 511 -34.82 -23.04 19.46
CA PHE A 511 -35.88 -23.83 18.85
C PHE A 511 -35.86 -23.70 17.33
N ASN A 512 -36.18 -24.78 16.61
CA ASN A 512 -36.43 -24.73 15.18
C ASN A 512 -37.86 -24.26 14.84
N GLY A 513 -38.21 -24.21 13.55
CA GLY A 513 -39.54 -23.82 13.09
C GLY A 513 -40.71 -24.65 13.61
N SER A 514 -40.48 -25.93 13.94
CA SER A 514 -41.47 -26.80 14.59
C SER A 514 -41.49 -26.68 16.12
N LYS A 515 -40.81 -25.68 16.69
CA LYS A 515 -40.66 -25.46 18.14
C LYS A 515 -40.02 -26.62 18.90
N SER A 516 -39.22 -27.46 18.22
CA SER A 516 -38.40 -28.48 18.90
C SER A 516 -37.03 -27.92 19.27
N PRO A 517 -36.50 -28.20 20.48
CA PRO A 517 -35.21 -27.68 20.92
C PRO A 517 -34.06 -28.33 20.12
N ILE A 518 -33.16 -27.49 19.59
CA ILE A 518 -31.96 -27.87 18.83
C ILE A 518 -30.70 -27.70 19.67
N TRP A 519 -30.67 -26.70 20.55
CA TRP A 519 -29.55 -26.43 21.43
C TRP A 519 -30.04 -25.79 22.74
N SER A 520 -29.39 -26.10 23.86
CA SER A 520 -29.69 -25.52 25.17
C SER A 520 -28.47 -25.48 26.09
N THR A 521 -28.48 -24.56 27.05
CA THR A 521 -27.42 -24.41 28.07
C THR A 521 -27.32 -25.58 29.06
N ASN A 522 -28.37 -26.40 29.19
CA ASN A 522 -28.42 -27.60 30.03
C ASN A 522 -28.00 -27.39 31.50
N VAL A 523 -28.36 -26.24 32.07
CA VAL A 523 -28.16 -25.95 33.48
C VAL A 523 -29.19 -26.72 34.30
N THR A 524 -28.72 -27.54 35.23
CA THR A 524 -29.54 -28.17 36.27
C THR A 524 -29.85 -27.17 37.37
N SER A 525 -30.83 -26.30 37.17
CA SER A 525 -31.32 -25.42 38.24
C SER A 525 -32.44 -26.10 39.02
N THR A 526 -32.28 -26.19 40.33
CA THR A 526 -33.29 -26.60 41.31
C THR A 526 -34.11 -25.42 41.86
N THR A 527 -34.05 -24.25 41.21
CA THR A 527 -34.58 -23.00 41.79
C THR A 527 -35.56 -22.26 40.87
N ASP A 528 -36.68 -21.79 41.44
CA ASP A 528 -37.72 -20.93 40.82
C ASP A 528 -37.23 -19.50 40.49
N ILE A 529 -35.92 -19.33 40.26
CA ILE A 529 -35.29 -18.02 40.09
C ILE A 529 -35.44 -17.57 38.63
N SER A 530 -35.95 -16.35 38.43
CA SER A 530 -35.98 -15.73 37.10
C SER A 530 -34.55 -15.56 36.57
N VAL A 531 -34.26 -16.08 35.38
CA VAL A 531 -32.94 -15.99 34.74
C VAL A 531 -32.96 -15.03 33.55
N GLN A 532 -31.78 -14.50 33.20
CA GLN A 532 -31.54 -13.69 32.01
C GLN A 532 -30.21 -14.09 31.34
N ALA A 533 -30.15 -14.00 30.01
CA ALA A 533 -28.92 -14.18 29.24
C ALA A 533 -28.37 -12.80 28.84
N VAL A 534 -27.08 -12.54 29.05
CA VAL A 534 -26.45 -11.23 28.84
C VAL A 534 -25.16 -11.40 28.03
N LEU A 535 -24.97 -10.57 27.01
CA LEU A 535 -23.73 -10.51 26.23
C LEU A 535 -22.79 -9.45 26.79
N LEU A 536 -21.63 -9.86 27.31
CA LEU A 536 -20.61 -8.98 27.89
C LEU A 536 -19.62 -8.46 26.84
N ASP A 537 -18.95 -7.33 27.13
CA ASP A 537 -18.01 -6.67 26.20
C ASP A 537 -16.70 -7.41 25.95
N ASN A 538 -16.38 -8.40 26.79
CA ASN A 538 -15.29 -9.33 26.51
C ASN A 538 -15.70 -10.45 25.53
N GLY A 539 -16.96 -10.47 25.08
CA GLY A 539 -17.51 -11.51 24.21
C GLY A 539 -17.93 -12.76 24.99
N ASN A 540 -18.18 -12.65 26.29
CA ASN A 540 -18.76 -13.75 27.08
C ASN A 540 -20.28 -13.61 27.15
N LEU A 541 -21.01 -14.61 26.63
CA LEU A 541 -22.46 -14.72 26.76
C LEU A 541 -22.76 -15.49 28.04
N VAL A 542 -23.41 -14.86 29.01
CA VAL A 542 -23.64 -15.44 30.34
C VAL A 542 -25.13 -15.62 30.63
N LEU A 543 -25.50 -16.74 31.24
CA LEU A 543 -26.82 -16.96 31.86
C LEU A 543 -26.69 -16.72 33.36
N ARG A 544 -27.51 -15.84 33.94
CA ARG A 544 -27.46 -15.50 35.37
C ARG A 544 -28.84 -15.24 35.96
N ALA A 545 -28.95 -15.28 37.28
CA ALA A 545 -30.16 -14.90 38.01
C ALA A 545 -30.47 -13.40 37.83
N ALA A 546 -31.70 -13.08 37.44
CA ALA A 546 -32.17 -11.71 37.26
C ALA A 546 -32.30 -11.01 38.62
N GLY A 547 -31.74 -9.80 38.73
CA GLY A 547 -31.81 -8.96 39.94
C GLY A 547 -30.73 -9.22 41.01
N SER A 548 -29.80 -10.16 40.81
CA SER A 548 -28.64 -10.34 41.70
C SER A 548 -27.34 -9.90 41.04
N ASN A 549 -26.52 -9.11 41.74
CA ASN A 549 -25.13 -8.83 41.37
C ASN A 549 -24.19 -9.99 41.73
N SER A 550 -24.71 -11.23 41.86
CA SER A 550 -23.87 -12.40 42.07
C SER A 550 -22.84 -12.49 40.96
N SER A 551 -21.56 -12.56 41.32
CA SER A 551 -20.44 -12.58 40.36
C SER A 551 -20.33 -13.88 39.57
N GLN A 552 -20.99 -14.96 40.01
CA GLN A 552 -20.89 -16.29 39.42
C GLN A 552 -22.06 -16.55 38.44
N PRO A 553 -21.80 -16.73 37.13
CA PRO A 553 -22.83 -17.07 36.16
C PRO A 553 -23.28 -18.54 36.31
N LEU A 554 -24.55 -18.82 35.96
CA LEU A 554 -25.10 -20.18 35.90
C LEU A 554 -24.55 -20.97 34.70
N TRP A 555 -24.28 -20.25 33.61
CA TRP A 555 -23.65 -20.76 32.39
C TRP A 555 -22.91 -19.62 31.69
N GLN A 556 -21.83 -19.92 30.97
CA GLN A 556 -21.11 -18.92 30.18
C GLN A 556 -20.48 -19.51 28.92
N SER A 557 -20.46 -18.74 27.81
CA SER A 557 -19.92 -19.19 26.53
C SER A 557 -18.41 -19.42 26.57
N PHE A 558 -17.69 -18.72 27.44
CA PHE A 558 -16.24 -18.92 27.65
C PHE A 558 -15.89 -20.32 28.14
N ASP A 559 -16.81 -21.02 28.81
CA ASP A 559 -16.57 -22.42 29.20
C ASP A 559 -16.83 -23.41 28.04
N HIS A 560 -17.38 -22.92 26.92
CA HIS A 560 -17.71 -23.69 25.72
C HIS A 560 -17.10 -23.03 24.46
N PRO A 561 -15.76 -22.92 24.35
CA PRO A 561 -15.12 -22.30 23.20
C PRO A 561 -15.40 -23.09 21.91
N THR A 562 -15.44 -22.39 20.77
CA THR A 562 -15.59 -23.05 19.46
C THR A 562 -14.23 -23.25 18.79
N HIS A 563 -13.84 -22.34 17.91
CA HIS A 563 -12.57 -22.34 17.18
C HIS A 563 -11.73 -21.10 17.52
N THR A 564 -12.30 -20.12 18.22
CA THR A 564 -11.61 -18.89 18.64
C THR A 564 -11.47 -18.81 20.16
N PHE A 565 -10.30 -18.36 20.62
CA PHE A 565 -9.97 -18.02 21.99
C PHE A 565 -9.74 -16.51 22.10
N LEU A 566 -10.57 -15.85 22.92
CA LEU A 566 -10.65 -14.38 23.04
C LEU A 566 -9.86 -13.87 24.27
N PRO A 567 -9.47 -12.57 24.28
CA PRO A 567 -8.82 -11.97 25.45
C PRO A 567 -9.71 -12.05 26.69
N GLY A 568 -9.11 -12.36 27.84
CA GLY A 568 -9.80 -12.53 29.13
C GLY A 568 -10.56 -13.85 29.26
N SER A 569 -10.62 -14.67 28.20
CA SER A 569 -11.11 -16.04 28.29
C SER A 569 -10.07 -16.95 28.93
N ARG A 570 -10.50 -18.12 29.41
CA ARG A 570 -9.64 -19.17 29.92
C ARG A 570 -9.80 -20.41 29.05
N ILE A 571 -8.68 -21.03 28.73
CA ILE A 571 -8.64 -22.40 28.22
C ILE A 571 -7.89 -23.21 29.25
N GLY A 572 -8.48 -24.28 29.77
CA GLY A 572 -7.89 -24.99 30.90
C GLY A 572 -8.47 -26.36 31.18
N PHE A 573 -7.94 -26.95 32.23
CA PHE A 573 -8.32 -28.25 32.77
C PHE A 573 -8.70 -28.09 34.24
N ASN A 574 -9.89 -28.56 34.59
CA ASN A 574 -10.34 -28.65 35.96
C ASN A 574 -9.91 -30.01 36.55
N SER A 575 -9.02 -29.98 37.52
CA SER A 575 -8.44 -31.18 38.15
C SER A 575 -9.47 -31.96 38.98
N VAL A 576 -10.52 -31.29 39.47
CA VAL A 576 -11.60 -31.84 40.31
C VAL A 576 -12.66 -32.52 39.44
N THR A 577 -13.26 -31.81 38.49
CA THR A 577 -14.32 -32.33 37.62
C THR A 577 -13.79 -33.16 36.45
N LYS A 578 -12.47 -33.17 36.25
CA LYS A 578 -11.77 -33.76 35.09
C LYS A 578 -12.26 -33.20 33.74
N GLN A 579 -12.89 -32.02 33.75
CA GLN A 579 -13.34 -31.35 32.53
C GLN A 579 -12.20 -30.58 31.88
N ARG A 580 -12.09 -30.72 30.56
CA ARG A 580 -11.10 -30.04 29.71
C ARG A 580 -11.82 -29.11 28.74
N GLN A 581 -11.30 -27.91 28.58
CA GLN A 581 -11.72 -26.99 27.54
C GLN A 581 -10.88 -27.24 26.29
N THR A 582 -11.55 -27.39 25.15
CA THR A 582 -10.92 -27.76 23.88
C THR A 582 -11.34 -26.76 22.81
N LEU A 583 -10.36 -26.13 22.17
CA LEU A 583 -10.58 -25.28 21.01
C LEU A 583 -10.59 -26.16 19.76
N THR A 584 -11.70 -26.23 19.03
CA THR A 584 -11.85 -27.10 17.86
C THR A 584 -12.10 -26.29 16.60
N SER A 585 -11.27 -26.51 15.59
CA SER A 585 -11.41 -25.93 14.23
C SER A 585 -12.83 -26.10 13.67
N TRP A 586 -13.18 -25.26 12.71
CA TRP A 586 -14.33 -25.54 11.84
C TRP A 586 -14.01 -26.72 10.92
N LYS A 587 -15.04 -27.36 10.40
CA LYS A 587 -14.88 -28.46 9.44
C LYS A 587 -14.39 -27.94 8.09
N SER A 588 -14.92 -26.79 7.66
CA SER A 588 -14.44 -26.06 6.49
C SER A 588 -14.79 -24.57 6.63
N SER A 589 -14.40 -23.73 5.67
CA SER A 589 -14.78 -22.31 5.64
C SER A 589 -16.30 -22.09 5.50
N GLU A 590 -17.04 -23.09 5.02
CA GLU A 590 -18.51 -23.02 4.84
C GLU A 590 -19.30 -23.87 5.86
N ASP A 591 -18.63 -24.67 6.71
CA ASP A 591 -19.28 -25.54 7.71
C ASP A 591 -18.62 -25.37 9.10
N PRO A 592 -19.28 -24.67 10.05
CA PRO A 592 -18.77 -24.42 11.38
C PRO A 592 -18.82 -25.63 12.31
N ALA A 593 -19.34 -26.78 11.84
CA ALA A 593 -19.29 -28.04 12.57
C ALA A 593 -17.87 -28.35 13.09
N PRO A 594 -17.73 -29.11 14.19
CA PRO A 594 -16.42 -29.51 14.69
C PRO A 594 -15.56 -30.18 13.61
N GLY A 595 -14.42 -29.57 13.30
CA GLY A 595 -13.39 -30.12 12.42
C GLY A 595 -12.50 -31.14 13.11
N LEU A 596 -11.50 -31.63 12.38
CA LEU A 596 -10.59 -32.67 12.88
C LEU A 596 -9.52 -32.15 13.84
N TYR A 597 -9.21 -30.86 13.81
CA TYR A 597 -8.10 -30.30 14.58
C TYR A 597 -8.58 -29.60 15.84
N SER A 598 -7.90 -29.86 16.95
CA SER A 598 -8.20 -29.23 18.23
C SER A 598 -6.97 -28.93 19.09
N LEU A 599 -7.07 -27.92 19.94
CA LEU A 599 -6.08 -27.53 20.95
C LEU A 599 -6.66 -27.79 22.34
N GLU A 600 -5.91 -28.45 23.21
CA GLU A 600 -6.27 -28.69 24.61
C GLU A 600 -5.05 -28.68 25.52
N LEU A 601 -5.26 -28.54 26.84
CA LEU A 601 -4.18 -28.62 27.82
C LEU A 601 -3.76 -30.09 28.00
N ASP A 602 -2.45 -30.33 28.05
CA ASP A 602 -1.86 -31.65 28.28
C ASP A 602 -2.27 -32.21 29.65
N PRO A 603 -3.02 -33.33 29.70
CA PRO A 603 -3.48 -33.92 30.95
C PRO A 603 -2.37 -34.57 31.78
N THR A 604 -1.15 -34.73 31.23
CA THR A 604 -0.02 -35.37 31.91
C THR A 604 0.70 -34.46 32.91
N GLY A 605 0.24 -33.20 33.06
CA GLY A 605 0.76 -32.28 34.08
C GLY A 605 2.03 -31.51 33.66
N ARG A 606 2.37 -31.50 32.36
CA ARG A 606 3.56 -30.81 31.82
C ARG A 606 3.38 -29.30 31.60
N ASN A 607 2.24 -28.74 32.02
CA ASN A 607 1.89 -27.33 31.82
C ASN A 607 2.10 -26.86 30.38
N SER A 608 1.63 -27.66 29.42
CA SER A 608 1.78 -27.42 28.00
C SER A 608 0.44 -27.63 27.29
N TYR A 609 0.24 -26.96 26.17
CA TYR A 609 -0.88 -27.21 25.28
C TYR A 609 -0.47 -28.15 24.15
N ILE A 610 -1.40 -28.98 23.73
CA ILE A 610 -1.20 -29.98 22.68
C ILE A 610 -2.23 -29.78 21.57
N LEU A 611 -1.77 -29.93 20.34
CA LEU A 611 -2.64 -30.03 19.18
C LEU A 611 -2.92 -31.48 18.87
N MET A 612 -4.21 -31.78 18.70
CA MET A 612 -4.76 -33.10 18.52
C MET A 612 -5.47 -33.19 17.17
N TRP A 613 -5.16 -34.22 16.41
CA TRP A 613 -5.91 -34.64 15.24
C TRP A 613 -6.92 -35.70 15.64
N ASN A 614 -8.16 -35.49 15.22
CA ASN A 614 -9.33 -36.29 15.56
C ASN A 614 -9.47 -36.61 17.06
N ARG A 615 -9.00 -35.68 17.92
CA ARG A 615 -8.97 -35.81 19.40
C ARG A 615 -8.22 -37.05 19.94
N SER A 616 -7.49 -37.77 19.09
CA SER A 616 -6.85 -39.03 19.45
C SER A 616 -5.34 -39.01 19.24
N LYS A 617 -4.85 -38.25 18.25
CA LYS A 617 -3.43 -38.22 17.89
C LYS A 617 -2.85 -36.84 18.14
N GLN A 618 -1.93 -36.74 19.10
CA GLN A 618 -1.13 -35.55 19.30
C GLN A 618 -0.14 -35.39 18.14
N TYR A 619 -0.05 -34.17 17.57
CA TYR A 619 0.92 -33.86 16.52
C TYR A 619 1.81 -32.66 16.81
N TRP A 620 1.50 -31.87 17.83
CA TRP A 620 2.33 -30.74 18.22
C TRP A 620 2.11 -30.40 19.70
N THR A 621 3.10 -29.76 20.31
CA THR A 621 3.04 -29.25 21.70
C THR A 621 3.64 -27.86 21.79
N SER A 622 3.08 -27.02 22.66
CA SER A 622 3.64 -25.70 22.99
C SER A 622 4.95 -25.80 23.77
N GLY A 623 5.26 -26.97 24.33
CA GLY A 623 6.23 -27.10 25.40
C GLY A 623 5.73 -26.48 26.72
N SER A 624 6.48 -26.71 27.79
CA SER A 624 6.14 -26.25 29.13
C SER A 624 6.10 -24.71 29.23
N TRP A 625 5.22 -24.19 30.07
CA TRP A 625 5.17 -22.77 30.43
C TRP A 625 6.45 -22.30 31.12
N ASP A 626 7.07 -21.24 30.59
CA ASP A 626 8.19 -20.53 31.21
C ASP A 626 7.67 -19.26 31.90
N ALA A 627 7.58 -19.30 33.23
CA ALA A 627 7.07 -18.19 34.03
C ALA A 627 7.97 -16.94 34.00
N LYS A 628 9.29 -17.10 33.79
CA LYS A 628 10.23 -15.97 33.75
C LYS A 628 10.03 -15.15 32.47
N ASN A 629 9.84 -15.84 31.35
CA ASN A 629 9.66 -15.22 30.04
C ASN A 629 8.18 -15.00 29.65
N ARG A 630 7.23 -15.46 30.49
CA ARG A 630 5.78 -15.42 30.24
C ARG A 630 5.41 -15.99 28.86
N SER A 631 6.01 -17.11 28.49
CA SER A 631 5.87 -17.74 27.17
C SER A 631 5.91 -19.25 27.27
N PHE A 632 5.29 -19.98 26.34
CA PHE A 632 5.54 -21.41 26.19
C PHE A 632 6.88 -21.65 25.48
N SER A 633 7.62 -22.69 25.89
CA SER A 633 9.02 -22.88 25.48
C SER A 633 9.23 -23.10 23.97
N LEU A 634 8.23 -23.64 23.27
CA LEU A 634 8.26 -23.86 21.82
C LEU A 634 7.48 -22.78 21.03
N ILE A 635 7.09 -21.68 21.68
CA ILE A 635 6.48 -20.51 21.05
C ILE A 635 7.28 -19.24 21.41
N PRO A 636 8.50 -19.09 20.87
CA PRO A 636 9.37 -17.95 21.20
C PRO A 636 8.76 -16.59 20.83
N GLU A 637 7.81 -16.55 19.90
CA GLU A 637 7.11 -15.33 19.47
C GLU A 637 6.27 -14.71 20.61
N MET A 638 5.83 -15.51 21.60
CA MET A 638 5.13 -15.00 22.78
C MET A 638 6.01 -14.16 23.70
N ARG A 639 7.34 -14.19 23.53
CA ARG A 639 8.28 -13.35 24.30
C ARG A 639 8.18 -11.87 23.94
N LEU A 640 7.55 -11.53 22.81
CA LEU A 640 7.23 -10.15 22.40
C LEU A 640 6.03 -9.61 23.20
N ASN A 641 6.19 -9.54 24.52
CA ASN A 641 5.13 -9.30 25.50
C ASN A 641 4.72 -7.82 25.69
N TYR A 642 4.96 -6.95 24.71
CA TYR A 642 4.58 -5.53 24.81
C TYR A 642 3.13 -5.26 24.38
N ILE A 643 2.49 -6.21 23.70
CA ILE A 643 1.07 -6.12 23.28
C ILE A 643 0.17 -6.99 24.15
N PHE A 644 0.67 -8.19 24.50
CA PHE A 644 -0.08 -9.23 25.19
C PHE A 644 0.45 -9.46 26.59
N ASN A 645 -0.46 -9.53 27.56
CA ASN A 645 -0.15 -9.97 28.90
C ASN A 645 -0.63 -11.42 29.07
N TYR A 646 0.27 -12.35 28.76
CA TYR A 646 0.03 -13.79 28.89
C TYR A 646 0.22 -14.25 30.33
N SER A 647 -0.69 -15.09 30.80
CA SER A 647 -0.56 -15.76 32.08
C SER A 647 -1.01 -17.21 32.02
N TYR A 648 -0.34 -18.04 32.80
CA TYR A 648 -0.69 -19.42 33.03
C TYR A 648 -0.88 -19.58 34.54
N VAL A 649 -2.06 -20.04 34.94
CA VAL A 649 -2.46 -20.19 36.33
C VAL A 649 -2.63 -21.66 36.64
N THR A 650 -2.05 -22.11 37.75
CA THR A 650 -2.18 -23.48 38.26
C THR A 650 -2.45 -23.41 39.74
N ASN A 651 -3.56 -24.01 40.18
CA ASN A 651 -3.92 -24.17 41.57
C ASN A 651 -4.43 -25.61 41.82
N GLU A 652 -4.88 -25.91 43.05
CA GLU A 652 -5.35 -27.25 43.43
C GLU A 652 -6.56 -27.74 42.59
N ASN A 653 -7.36 -26.80 42.06
CA ASN A 653 -8.64 -27.07 41.41
C ASN A 653 -8.59 -27.00 39.87
N GLU A 654 -7.74 -26.14 39.31
CA GLU A 654 -7.66 -25.92 37.87
C GLU A 654 -6.30 -25.42 37.40
N SER A 655 -6.00 -25.71 36.14
CA SER A 655 -4.88 -25.13 35.40
C SER A 655 -5.39 -24.53 34.10
N TYR A 656 -5.06 -23.27 33.83
CA TYR A 656 -5.55 -22.60 32.62
C TYR A 656 -4.56 -21.55 32.10
N PHE A 657 -4.66 -21.31 30.80
CA PHE A 657 -4.01 -20.20 30.12
C PHE A 657 -5.01 -19.09 29.85
N THR A 658 -4.58 -17.86 30.05
CA THR A 658 -5.34 -16.67 29.68
C THR A 658 -4.40 -15.59 29.18
N TYR A 659 -4.96 -14.64 28.44
CA TYR A 659 -4.22 -13.46 28.02
C TYR A 659 -5.13 -12.25 28.03
N SER A 660 -4.53 -11.11 28.35
CA SER A 660 -5.17 -9.80 28.22
C SER A 660 -4.36 -8.93 27.28
N LEU A 661 -4.97 -7.83 26.83
CA LEU A 661 -4.32 -6.84 25.98
C LEU A 661 -3.95 -5.64 26.83
N TYR A 662 -2.74 -5.12 26.66
CA TYR A 662 -2.34 -3.87 27.31
C TYR A 662 -3.10 -2.67 26.76
N ASP A 663 -3.38 -2.68 25.45
CA ASP A 663 -4.22 -1.69 24.78
C ASP A 663 -5.62 -2.30 24.49
N PRO A 664 -6.70 -1.84 25.16
CA PRO A 664 -8.05 -2.35 24.94
C PRO A 664 -8.57 -2.09 23.52
N LYS A 665 -7.95 -1.17 22.75
CA LYS A 665 -8.32 -0.86 21.36
C LYS A 665 -7.73 -1.84 20.34
N THR A 666 -6.80 -2.69 20.76
CA THR A 666 -6.25 -3.74 19.88
C THR A 666 -7.25 -4.89 19.78
N ILE A 667 -7.51 -5.39 18.57
CA ILE A 667 -8.33 -6.59 18.39
C ILE A 667 -7.37 -7.75 18.14
N SER A 668 -7.38 -8.74 19.05
CA SER A 668 -6.55 -9.93 18.91
C SER A 668 -7.32 -11.18 19.32
N ARG A 669 -7.13 -12.26 18.57
CA ARG A 669 -7.73 -13.56 18.86
C ARG A 669 -6.82 -14.71 18.46
N LEU A 670 -6.85 -15.80 19.21
CA LEU A 670 -6.23 -17.06 18.82
C LEU A 670 -7.28 -17.93 18.13
N VAL A 671 -6.96 -18.51 16.98
CA VAL A 671 -7.90 -19.25 16.14
C VAL A 671 -7.32 -20.61 15.77
N MET A 672 -8.06 -21.67 16.07
CA MET A 672 -7.81 -23.00 15.54
C MET A 672 -8.31 -23.05 14.09
N SER A 673 -7.40 -22.83 13.14
CA SER A 673 -7.71 -22.78 11.71
C SER A 673 -8.18 -24.12 11.17
N THR A 674 -8.98 -24.11 10.10
CA THR A 674 -9.32 -25.30 9.31
C THR A 674 -8.07 -25.95 8.69
N SER A 675 -6.97 -25.20 8.57
CA SER A 675 -5.67 -25.73 8.15
C SER A 675 -4.96 -26.58 9.22
N GLY A 676 -5.51 -26.67 10.43
CA GLY A 676 -4.92 -27.40 11.55
C GLY A 676 -3.78 -26.68 12.25
N GLN A 677 -3.57 -25.39 11.97
CA GLN A 677 -2.68 -24.52 12.73
C GLN A 677 -3.46 -23.71 13.77
N ILE A 678 -2.87 -23.50 14.94
CA ILE A 678 -3.28 -22.44 15.86
C ILE A 678 -2.63 -21.14 15.41
N GLN A 679 -3.42 -20.08 15.22
CA GLN A 679 -2.97 -18.79 14.69
C GLN A 679 -3.35 -17.66 15.62
N GLN A 680 -2.44 -16.73 15.89
CA GLN A 680 -2.79 -15.48 16.57
C GLN A 680 -2.94 -14.36 15.54
N LEU A 681 -4.16 -13.84 15.41
CA LEU A 681 -4.52 -12.79 14.46
C LEU A 681 -4.71 -11.48 15.22
N THR A 682 -4.02 -10.43 14.79
CA THR A 682 -4.01 -9.12 15.48
C THR A 682 -4.24 -7.97 14.50
N THR A 683 -5.12 -7.06 14.88
CA THR A 683 -5.34 -5.78 14.20
C THR A 683 -4.94 -4.66 15.15
N LEU A 684 -3.90 -3.91 14.76
CA LEU A 684 -3.33 -2.81 15.56
C LEU A 684 -4.16 -1.53 15.38
N ARG A 685 -4.06 -0.62 16.36
CA ARG A 685 -4.84 0.61 16.53
C ARG A 685 -5.01 1.52 15.28
N TYR A 686 -4.07 1.47 14.31
CA TYR A 686 -4.07 2.31 13.11
C TYR A 686 -3.99 1.54 11.78
N GLY A 687 -4.05 0.20 11.84
CA GLY A 687 -3.96 -0.66 10.65
C GLY A 687 -5.34 -1.08 10.15
N THR A 688 -5.57 -1.00 8.84
CA THR A 688 -6.72 -1.66 8.19
C THR A 688 -6.43 -3.11 7.81
N GLN A 689 -5.18 -3.56 7.98
CA GLN A 689 -4.72 -4.88 7.59
C GLN A 689 -4.61 -5.80 8.81
N ARG A 690 -5.27 -6.96 8.73
CA ARG A 690 -5.14 -8.04 9.71
C ARG A 690 -3.77 -8.70 9.55
N ASN A 691 -3.03 -8.82 10.65
CA ASN A 691 -1.70 -9.41 10.65
C ASN A 691 -1.73 -10.77 11.35
N LEU A 692 -1.17 -11.80 10.70
CA LEU A 692 -0.83 -13.06 11.34
C LEU A 692 0.40 -12.82 12.22
N PHE A 693 0.22 -12.82 13.54
CA PHE A 693 1.29 -12.54 14.49
C PHE A 693 2.22 -13.76 14.67
N TRP A 694 1.64 -14.95 14.81
CA TRP A 694 2.35 -16.22 14.70
C TRP A 694 1.36 -17.36 14.42
N SER A 695 1.87 -18.50 13.96
CA SER A 695 1.13 -19.75 13.75
C SER A 695 1.95 -20.97 14.17
N GLN A 696 1.28 -22.00 14.70
CA GLN A 696 1.91 -23.27 15.07
C GLN A 696 1.08 -24.48 14.61
N PRO A 697 1.71 -25.57 14.11
CA PRO A 697 3.11 -25.67 13.71
C PRO A 697 3.47 -24.63 12.63
N ARG A 698 4.75 -24.28 12.48
CA ARG A 698 5.17 -23.19 11.57
C ARG A 698 5.00 -23.55 10.09
N LYS A 699 5.35 -24.79 9.73
CA LYS A 699 5.18 -25.31 8.38
C LYS A 699 3.83 -26.00 8.24
N GLN A 700 3.19 -25.88 7.08
CA GLN A 700 1.85 -26.44 6.90
C GLN A 700 1.88 -27.97 6.83
N CYS A 701 2.93 -28.57 6.26
CA CYS A 701 3.10 -30.02 6.20
C CYS A 701 3.51 -30.67 7.53
N GLU A 702 3.84 -29.90 8.57
CA GLU A 702 3.99 -30.42 9.94
C GLU A 702 2.64 -30.72 10.61
N VAL A 703 1.53 -30.21 10.04
CA VAL A 703 0.18 -30.53 10.52
C VAL A 703 -0.18 -31.96 10.14
N TYR A 704 -0.48 -32.77 11.15
CA TYR A 704 -0.76 -34.19 10.94
C TYR A 704 -1.96 -34.42 10.01
N ALA A 705 -1.75 -35.27 9.01
CA ALA A 705 -2.76 -35.67 8.05
C ALA A 705 -3.46 -34.48 7.35
N TYR A 706 -2.75 -33.36 7.16
CA TYR A 706 -3.27 -32.19 6.44
C TYR A 706 -3.87 -32.54 5.08
N CYS A 707 -3.20 -33.40 4.31
CA CYS A 707 -3.64 -33.81 2.97
C CYS A 707 -4.62 -35.00 2.95
N GLY A 708 -5.05 -35.48 4.11
CA GLY A 708 -5.93 -36.65 4.24
C GLY A 708 -5.29 -37.97 3.77
N ALA A 709 -6.09 -39.03 3.74
CA ALA A 709 -5.63 -40.38 3.34
C ALA A 709 -5.19 -40.42 1.87
N PHE A 710 -4.03 -41.05 1.62
CA PHE A 710 -3.42 -41.16 0.28
C PHE A 710 -3.18 -39.82 -0.43
N GLY A 711 -3.11 -38.72 0.34
CA GLY A 711 -2.56 -37.44 -0.09
C GLY A 711 -1.14 -37.29 0.45
N SER A 712 -0.25 -36.70 -0.34
CA SER A 712 1.09 -36.30 0.09
C SER A 712 1.17 -34.78 0.21
N CYS A 713 1.79 -34.33 1.30
CA CYS A 713 2.10 -32.93 1.53
C CYS A 713 3.48 -32.58 0.98
N ASN A 714 3.60 -31.45 0.31
CA ASN A 714 4.88 -30.90 -0.10
C ASN A 714 4.92 -29.41 0.19
N GLU A 715 5.81 -29.02 1.10
CA GLU A 715 5.95 -27.66 1.63
C GLU A 715 6.34 -26.65 0.54
N ASN A 716 7.03 -27.11 -0.51
CA ASN A 716 7.45 -26.27 -1.62
C ASN A 716 6.39 -26.18 -2.72
N SER A 717 5.21 -26.74 -2.51
CA SER A 717 4.20 -26.92 -3.53
C SER A 717 2.91 -26.16 -3.22
N LEU A 718 2.35 -25.46 -4.21
CA LEU A 718 0.98 -24.93 -4.21
C LEU A 718 0.16 -25.65 -5.30
N PRO A 719 -1.00 -26.25 -4.97
CA PRO A 719 -1.48 -26.52 -3.61
C PRO A 719 -0.51 -27.46 -2.85
N PHE A 720 -0.47 -27.36 -1.52
CA PHE A 720 0.41 -28.15 -0.65
C PHE A 720 0.14 -29.65 -0.72
N CYS A 721 -1.09 -30.03 -1.07
CA CYS A 721 -1.56 -31.41 -1.06
C CYS A 721 -1.79 -31.95 -2.47
N ASN A 722 -1.28 -33.15 -2.74
CA ASN A 722 -1.50 -33.87 -3.98
C ASN A 722 -1.92 -35.32 -3.70
N CYS A 723 -2.82 -35.90 -4.48
CA CYS A 723 -3.11 -37.33 -4.39
C CYS A 723 -1.94 -38.16 -4.91
N LEU A 724 -1.68 -39.31 -4.27
CA LEU A 724 -0.69 -40.27 -4.76
C LEU A 724 -1.04 -40.80 -6.16
N ASN A 725 -0.02 -41.25 -6.90
CA ASN A 725 -0.23 -41.87 -8.22
C ASN A 725 -1.19 -43.07 -8.11
N GLY A 726 -2.17 -43.13 -9.02
CA GLY A 726 -3.26 -44.10 -8.98
C GLY A 726 -4.47 -43.68 -8.11
N PHE A 727 -4.48 -42.46 -7.57
CA PHE A 727 -5.58 -41.92 -6.75
C PHE A 727 -6.15 -40.62 -7.33
N TYR A 728 -7.32 -40.19 -6.84
CA TYR A 728 -7.99 -38.93 -7.15
C TYR A 728 -8.70 -38.36 -5.91
N PRO A 729 -8.94 -37.03 -5.82
CA PRO A 729 -9.61 -36.44 -4.66
C PRO A 729 -10.98 -37.07 -4.40
N LYS A 730 -11.32 -37.38 -3.13
CA LYS A 730 -12.66 -37.91 -2.82
C LYS A 730 -13.78 -36.91 -3.09
N SER A 731 -13.48 -35.62 -2.94
CA SER A 731 -14.39 -34.50 -3.16
C SER A 731 -13.63 -33.35 -3.79
N ASN A 732 -13.90 -33.05 -5.06
CA ASN A 732 -13.25 -31.92 -5.75
C ASN A 732 -13.68 -30.58 -5.13
N SER A 733 -14.97 -30.42 -4.78
CA SER A 733 -15.46 -29.19 -4.16
C SER A 733 -14.81 -28.88 -2.81
N SER A 734 -14.48 -29.92 -2.03
CA SER A 734 -13.73 -29.73 -0.77
C SER A 734 -12.29 -29.31 -1.05
N TRP A 735 -11.62 -29.98 -1.99
CA TRP A 735 -10.24 -29.66 -2.37
C TRP A 735 -10.10 -28.26 -2.98
N ASP A 736 -11.08 -27.79 -3.77
CA ASP A 736 -11.13 -26.43 -4.32
C ASP A 736 -11.25 -25.35 -3.22
N LEU A 737 -11.83 -25.71 -2.07
CA LEU A 737 -11.92 -24.86 -0.87
C LEU A 737 -10.71 -25.01 0.07
N ASN A 738 -9.66 -25.72 -0.36
CA ASN A 738 -8.50 -26.11 0.46
C ASN A 738 -8.84 -27.00 1.67
N ASP A 739 -9.97 -27.73 1.63
CA ASP A 739 -10.31 -28.79 2.57
C ASP A 739 -9.86 -30.15 2.02
N TYR A 740 -8.66 -30.56 2.42
CA TYR A 740 -8.03 -31.81 2.02
C TYR A 740 -8.33 -32.97 2.98
N SER A 741 -9.10 -32.73 4.05
CA SER A 741 -9.30 -33.69 5.15
C SER A 741 -9.90 -35.03 4.71
N VAL A 742 -10.70 -35.01 3.64
CA VAL A 742 -11.33 -36.20 3.03
C VAL A 742 -10.34 -37.12 2.30
N GLY A 743 -9.16 -36.59 1.92
CA GLY A 743 -8.11 -37.32 1.22
C GLY A 743 -8.50 -37.76 -0.21
N CYS A 744 -7.94 -38.88 -0.62
CA CYS A 744 -8.02 -39.41 -1.99
C CYS A 744 -8.56 -40.85 -2.02
N SER A 745 -9.20 -41.21 -3.15
CA SER A 745 -9.69 -42.55 -3.45
C SER A 745 -8.88 -43.20 -4.57
N ARG A 746 -8.72 -44.53 -4.51
CA ARG A 746 -8.08 -45.32 -5.56
C ARG A 746 -8.87 -45.21 -6.86
N ARG A 747 -8.18 -45.02 -7.98
CA ARG A 747 -8.78 -45.06 -9.32
C ARG A 747 -9.23 -46.47 -9.69
N THR A 748 -8.40 -47.46 -9.42
CA THR A 748 -8.70 -48.87 -9.68
C THR A 748 -8.63 -49.71 -8.40
N PRO A 749 -9.65 -50.54 -8.10
CA PRO A 749 -9.61 -51.49 -6.98
C PRO A 749 -8.47 -52.51 -7.09
N LEU A 750 -7.93 -52.97 -5.96
CA LEU A 750 -6.95 -54.05 -5.92
C LEU A 750 -7.62 -55.40 -6.16
N TYR A 751 -6.98 -56.29 -6.92
CA TYR A 751 -7.49 -57.65 -7.14
C TYR A 751 -7.34 -58.51 -5.87
N SER A 752 -8.44 -59.17 -5.46
CA SER A 752 -8.57 -59.90 -4.19
C SER A 752 -9.03 -61.36 -4.35
N GLY A 753 -8.49 -62.10 -5.32
CA GLY A 753 -8.81 -63.52 -5.53
C GLY A 753 -7.61 -64.38 -5.90
N ASN A 754 -7.59 -65.62 -5.40
CA ASN A 754 -6.74 -66.69 -5.93
C ASN A 754 -7.37 -67.22 -7.24
N ALA A 755 -6.53 -67.57 -8.20
CA ALA A 755 -6.81 -68.33 -9.44
C ALA A 755 -7.07 -67.53 -10.75
N THR A 756 -6.04 -67.57 -11.60
CA THR A 756 -6.07 -67.96 -13.03
C THR A 756 -7.25 -67.48 -13.88
N SER A 757 -7.06 -66.34 -14.54
CA SER A 757 -7.60 -66.15 -15.90
C SER A 757 -6.56 -65.46 -16.77
N HIS A 758 -6.62 -65.71 -18.08
CA HIS A 758 -5.57 -65.62 -19.10
C HIS A 758 -4.82 -64.28 -19.32
N ASN A 759 -4.88 -63.32 -18.41
CA ASN A 759 -4.02 -62.12 -18.39
C ASN A 759 -3.50 -61.86 -16.97
N GLY A 760 -2.78 -62.84 -16.43
CA GLY A 760 -2.17 -62.82 -15.09
C GLY A 760 -1.40 -61.55 -14.80
N LYS A 761 -2.06 -60.58 -14.17
CA LYS A 761 -1.45 -59.33 -13.76
C LYS A 761 -1.66 -59.17 -12.26
N GLU A 762 -0.69 -59.67 -11.52
CA GLU A 762 -0.57 -59.47 -10.07
C GLU A 762 -0.49 -57.97 -9.75
N ASN A 763 -1.00 -57.54 -8.60
CA ASN A 763 -0.84 -56.16 -8.13
C ASN A 763 0.67 -55.82 -8.10
N ARG A 764 1.04 -54.61 -8.52
CA ARG A 764 2.43 -54.14 -8.57
C ARG A 764 2.65 -52.99 -7.61
N PHE A 765 3.90 -52.66 -7.29
CA PHE A 765 4.22 -51.49 -6.48
C PHE A 765 4.74 -50.33 -7.30
N TRP A 766 4.35 -49.13 -6.89
CA TRP A 766 4.81 -47.86 -7.41
C TRP A 766 5.81 -47.26 -6.44
N GLU A 767 7.01 -46.92 -6.93
CA GLU A 767 8.07 -46.35 -6.12
C GLU A 767 7.83 -44.85 -5.88
N LEU A 768 7.87 -44.46 -4.61
CA LEU A 768 7.80 -43.08 -4.14
C LEU A 768 9.08 -42.75 -3.37
N PRO A 769 10.09 -42.13 -4.01
CA PRO A 769 11.36 -41.80 -3.36
C PRO A 769 11.23 -40.58 -2.44
N SER A 770 12.15 -40.47 -1.49
CA SER A 770 12.31 -39.31 -0.60
C SER A 770 11.02 -38.95 0.17
N MET A 771 10.37 -39.96 0.73
CA MET A 771 9.15 -39.80 1.51
C MET A 771 9.47 -39.79 3.02
N SER A 772 8.81 -38.89 3.75
CA SER A 772 8.60 -39.07 5.19
C SER A 772 7.51 -40.12 5.36
N LEU A 773 7.87 -41.26 5.95
CA LEU A 773 6.99 -42.43 5.98
C LEU A 773 5.90 -42.30 7.06
N PRO A 774 4.71 -42.88 6.85
CA PRO A 774 3.63 -42.85 7.84
C PRO A 774 4.02 -43.61 9.10
N GLU A 775 3.44 -43.20 10.21
CA GLU A 775 3.50 -43.97 11.46
C GLU A 775 2.70 -45.29 11.35
N ASN A 776 2.88 -46.20 12.31
CA ASN A 776 2.28 -47.55 12.35
C ASN A 776 2.84 -48.54 11.33
N GLU A 777 4.14 -48.45 11.06
CA GLU A 777 4.83 -49.50 10.30
C GLU A 777 4.84 -50.84 11.07
N GLN A 778 4.58 -51.94 10.37
CA GLN A 778 4.75 -53.28 10.90
C GLN A 778 6.09 -53.81 10.40
N SER A 779 7.05 -53.98 11.32
CA SER A 779 8.34 -54.59 10.97
C SER A 779 8.16 -56.09 10.73
N VAL A 780 8.59 -56.56 9.56
CA VAL A 780 8.56 -57.98 9.18
C VAL A 780 9.98 -58.44 8.91
N ASN A 781 10.31 -59.68 9.30
CA ASN A 781 11.63 -60.24 9.06
C ASN A 781 11.80 -60.58 7.57
N ALA A 782 12.64 -59.81 6.87
CA ALA A 782 12.97 -60.03 5.46
C ALA A 782 14.46 -59.73 5.23
N GLY A 783 15.21 -60.69 4.69
CA GLY A 783 16.64 -60.53 4.43
C GLY A 783 16.98 -59.77 3.14
N SER A 784 15.96 -59.44 2.32
CA SER A 784 16.11 -58.66 1.11
C SER A 784 14.84 -57.86 0.78
N ILE A 785 15.00 -56.82 -0.05
CA ILE A 785 13.88 -56.03 -0.57
C ILE A 785 12.86 -56.87 -1.34
N MET A 786 13.32 -57.85 -2.13
CA MET A 786 12.44 -58.78 -2.86
C MET A 786 11.60 -59.65 -1.91
N GLN A 787 12.19 -60.04 -0.78
CA GLN A 787 11.46 -60.78 0.26
C GLN A 787 10.41 -59.89 0.94
N CYS A 788 10.73 -58.62 1.20
CA CYS A 788 9.80 -57.63 1.76
C CYS A 788 8.60 -57.36 0.82
N GLU A 789 8.88 -57.23 -0.48
CA GLU A 789 7.86 -57.07 -1.52
C GLU A 789 6.90 -58.27 -1.56
N SER A 790 7.45 -59.49 -1.59
CA SER A 790 6.66 -60.73 -1.60
C SER A 790 5.78 -60.85 -0.34
N LEU A 791 6.31 -60.50 0.83
CA LEU A 791 5.54 -60.49 2.08
C LEU A 791 4.35 -59.51 2.02
N CYS A 792 4.54 -58.32 1.45
CA CYS A 792 3.45 -57.36 1.25
C CYS A 792 2.45 -57.82 0.17
N LEU A 793 2.89 -58.45 -0.93
CA LEU A 793 1.98 -58.99 -1.95
C LEU A 793 1.09 -60.10 -1.39
N ASN A 794 1.68 -61.01 -0.62
CA ASN A 794 0.97 -62.14 -0.03
C ASN A 794 -0.01 -61.70 1.07
N ASN A 795 0.24 -60.56 1.71
CA ASN A 795 -0.71 -59.95 2.63
C ASN A 795 -1.75 -59.11 1.86
N ARG A 796 -3.01 -59.58 1.81
CA ARG A 796 -4.11 -58.91 1.08
C ARG A 796 -4.43 -57.50 1.57
N ASN A 797 -4.12 -57.21 2.84
CA ASN A 797 -4.42 -55.91 3.45
C ASN A 797 -3.23 -54.94 3.37
N CYS A 798 -2.05 -55.40 2.91
CA CYS A 798 -0.89 -54.55 2.76
C CYS A 798 -1.11 -53.53 1.64
N THR A 799 -0.89 -52.25 1.96
CA THR A 799 -1.08 -51.10 1.07
C THR A 799 0.23 -50.51 0.58
N ALA A 800 1.30 -50.60 1.36
CA ALA A 800 2.65 -50.20 0.96
C ALA A 800 3.73 -50.92 1.78
N TYR A 801 4.97 -50.92 1.30
CA TYR A 801 6.15 -51.36 2.07
C TYR A 801 7.34 -50.40 1.89
N ALA A 802 8.34 -50.51 2.76
CA ALA A 802 9.63 -49.84 2.67
C ALA A 802 10.71 -50.80 3.15
N TYR A 803 11.92 -50.65 2.62
CA TYR A 803 13.06 -51.49 2.99
C TYR A 803 14.32 -50.62 3.15
N ASP A 804 14.89 -50.63 4.34
CA ASP A 804 16.09 -49.85 4.70
C ASP A 804 16.96 -50.64 5.68
N SER A 805 18.27 -50.68 5.44
CA SER A 805 19.27 -51.22 6.38
C SER A 805 18.94 -52.63 6.92
N HIS A 806 18.44 -53.52 6.05
CA HIS A 806 17.97 -54.89 6.36
C HIS A 806 16.67 -54.98 7.18
N ASN A 807 15.97 -53.88 7.38
CA ASN A 807 14.65 -53.84 8.01
C ASN A 807 13.56 -53.66 6.94
N CYS A 808 12.54 -54.51 7.00
CA CYS A 808 11.34 -54.43 6.16
C CYS A 808 10.16 -53.91 6.97
N SER A 809 9.53 -52.85 6.48
CA SER A 809 8.35 -52.21 7.07
C SER A 809 7.18 -52.33 6.10
N ILE A 810 6.02 -52.77 6.58
CA ILE A 810 4.78 -52.80 5.79
C ILE A 810 3.68 -51.97 6.45
N TRP A 811 2.79 -51.41 5.63
CA TRP A 811 1.61 -50.65 6.07
C TRP A 811 0.33 -51.35 5.62
N ILE A 812 -0.67 -51.30 6.50
CA ILE A 812 -2.01 -51.86 6.26
C ILE A 812 -3.04 -50.74 6.43
N GLY A 813 -3.98 -50.64 5.49
CA GLY A 813 -5.02 -49.61 5.50
C GLY A 813 -4.57 -48.27 4.91
N ASP A 814 -5.22 -47.20 5.35
CA ASP A 814 -5.02 -45.85 4.81
C ASP A 814 -3.65 -45.28 5.18
N LEU A 815 -2.96 -44.70 4.20
CA LEU A 815 -1.70 -44.00 4.43
C LEU A 815 -1.99 -42.55 4.76
N LEU A 816 -1.64 -42.13 5.97
CA LEU A 816 -1.82 -40.77 6.48
C LEU A 816 -0.48 -40.10 6.69
N ASN A 817 -0.48 -38.76 6.68
CA ASN A 817 0.69 -37.94 7.02
C ASN A 817 1.93 -38.18 6.15
N LEU A 818 1.72 -38.51 4.87
CA LEU A 818 2.82 -38.61 3.91
C LEU A 818 3.34 -37.23 3.54
N GLN A 819 4.65 -37.07 3.57
CA GLN A 819 5.31 -35.84 3.13
C GLN A 819 6.38 -36.17 2.09
N GLN A 820 6.39 -35.41 0.99
CA GLN A 820 7.47 -35.44 0.03
C GLN A 820 8.60 -34.53 0.56
N LEU A 821 9.75 -35.13 0.87
CA LEU A 821 10.93 -34.41 1.31
C LEU A 821 11.77 -33.96 0.11
N THR A 822 12.51 -32.87 0.29
CA THR A 822 13.45 -32.35 -0.72
C THR A 822 14.81 -33.04 -0.61
N GLY A 823 15.60 -33.02 -1.70
CA GLY A 823 16.88 -33.74 -1.80
C GLY A 823 18.00 -33.30 -0.85
N GLU A 824 17.74 -32.37 0.07
CA GLU A 824 18.66 -31.91 1.12
C GLU A 824 18.40 -32.58 2.49
N ASP A 825 17.23 -33.21 2.67
CA ASP A 825 16.89 -33.92 3.92
C ASP A 825 17.44 -35.36 3.86
N SER A 826 18.42 -35.67 4.70
CA SER A 826 19.09 -36.98 4.77
C SER A 826 18.18 -38.15 5.16
N ASP A 827 16.97 -37.87 5.63
CA ASP A 827 16.11 -38.83 6.33
C ASP A 827 14.99 -39.40 5.43
N GLY A 828 14.95 -39.01 4.16
CA GLY A 828 13.93 -39.47 3.21
C GLY A 828 14.10 -40.93 2.79
N ARG A 829 13.04 -41.72 2.93
CA ARG A 829 13.02 -43.16 2.60
C ARG A 829 12.12 -43.44 1.38
N THR A 830 12.37 -44.55 0.70
CA THR A 830 11.54 -44.95 -0.46
C THR A 830 10.36 -45.79 0.00
N LEU A 831 9.15 -45.35 -0.35
CA LEU A 831 7.90 -46.07 -0.09
C LEU A 831 7.41 -46.74 -1.38
N TYR A 832 7.04 -48.01 -1.31
CA TYR A 832 6.54 -48.80 -2.42
C TYR A 832 5.02 -48.99 -2.26
N LEU A 833 4.23 -48.23 -3.03
CA LEU A 833 2.77 -48.17 -2.92
C LEU A 833 2.09 -49.22 -3.80
N ARG A 834 1.23 -50.06 -3.23
CA ARG A 834 0.52 -51.12 -3.99
C ARG A 834 -0.55 -50.54 -4.90
N LEU A 835 -0.52 -50.89 -6.19
CA LEU A 835 -1.49 -50.49 -7.22
C LEU A 835 -1.93 -51.68 -8.09
N ALA A 836 -3.08 -51.54 -8.73
CA ALA A 836 -3.54 -52.50 -9.73
C ALA A 836 -2.61 -52.46 -10.96
N ALA A 837 -2.26 -53.61 -11.52
CA ALA A 837 -1.35 -53.68 -12.66
C ALA A 837 -1.85 -52.97 -13.94
N SER A 838 -3.16 -52.73 -14.06
CA SER A 838 -3.74 -51.92 -15.14
C SER A 838 -3.36 -50.44 -15.08
N GLU A 839 -2.87 -49.96 -13.93
CA GLU A 839 -2.34 -48.59 -13.80
C GLU A 839 -1.01 -48.40 -14.54
N PHE A 840 -0.35 -49.50 -14.96
CA PHE A 840 0.89 -49.48 -15.72
C PHE A 840 0.58 -49.71 -17.21
N LYS A 841 0.65 -48.65 -18.05
CA LYS A 841 0.38 -48.73 -19.50
C LYS A 841 1.65 -49.04 -20.30
N ASP A 842 1.64 -50.13 -21.07
CA ASP A 842 2.62 -50.42 -22.13
C ASP A 842 2.19 -49.73 -23.44
N SER A 843 3.01 -48.86 -24.01
CA SER A 843 2.62 -47.99 -25.15
C SER A 843 2.88 -48.62 -26.53
N LYS A 844 1.90 -48.61 -27.45
CA LYS A 844 2.06 -48.32 -28.91
C LYS A 844 0.74 -48.20 -29.73
N SER A 845 0.67 -47.11 -30.51
CA SER A 845 -0.10 -46.82 -31.77
C SER A 845 -1.60 -46.39 -31.76
N ALA A 846 -1.96 -45.50 -32.69
CA ALA A 846 -3.21 -44.73 -32.85
C ALA A 846 -3.64 -44.59 -34.35
N THR A 847 -4.96 -44.42 -34.70
CA THR A 847 -5.54 -43.46 -35.72
C THR A 847 -7.05 -43.67 -36.16
N SER A 848 -7.73 -42.54 -36.49
CA SER A 848 -8.99 -42.19 -37.27
C SER A 848 -10.41 -42.74 -36.89
N HIS A 849 -11.46 -41.96 -36.52
CA HIS A 849 -12.38 -40.96 -37.20
C HIS A 849 -13.29 -41.57 -38.31
N ALA A 850 -14.62 -41.34 -38.50
CA ALA A 850 -15.69 -40.49 -37.94
C ALA A 850 -17.10 -41.04 -38.34
N ASP A 851 -18.17 -40.34 -37.96
CA ASP A 851 -19.59 -40.44 -38.42
C ASP A 851 -20.53 -41.53 -37.85
N LYS A 852 -21.25 -41.19 -36.77
CA LYS A 852 -22.52 -40.46 -36.88
C LYS A 852 -22.99 -40.04 -35.51
N ARG A 853 -23.08 -38.73 -35.36
CA ARG A 853 -23.76 -38.07 -34.25
C ARG A 853 -25.18 -38.60 -34.12
N SER A 854 -25.62 -38.76 -32.87
CA SER A 854 -27.00 -38.52 -32.42
C SER A 854 -27.68 -39.70 -31.74
N LEU A 855 -27.08 -40.17 -30.65
CA LEU A 855 -27.90 -40.26 -29.44
C LEU A 855 -27.32 -39.59 -28.19
N ILE A 856 -26.04 -39.16 -28.18
CA ILE A 856 -25.50 -38.26 -27.11
C ILE A 856 -24.50 -37.20 -27.68
N ILE A 857 -24.31 -37.12 -29.00
CA ILE A 857 -23.07 -36.63 -29.65
C ILE A 857 -23.17 -35.18 -30.20
N ALA A 858 -24.29 -34.46 -30.08
CA ALA A 858 -24.30 -33.06 -30.54
C ALA A 858 -23.41 -32.14 -29.67
N THR A 859 -23.23 -32.45 -28.38
CA THR A 859 -22.69 -31.51 -27.38
C THR A 859 -21.24 -31.78 -26.94
N VAL A 860 -20.72 -33.00 -27.12
CA VAL A 860 -19.38 -33.40 -26.62
C VAL A 860 -18.34 -33.53 -27.75
N SER A 861 -18.74 -33.49 -29.02
CA SER A 861 -17.87 -33.81 -30.17
C SER A 861 -17.29 -32.62 -30.95
N ALA A 862 -17.62 -31.37 -30.59
CA ALA A 862 -16.86 -30.21 -31.08
C ALA A 862 -15.59 -30.00 -30.22
N THR A 863 -15.66 -30.30 -28.93
CA THR A 863 -14.55 -30.17 -27.97
C THR A 863 -13.52 -31.29 -28.14
N ALA A 864 -13.94 -32.53 -28.41
CA ALA A 864 -13.04 -33.69 -28.55
C ALA A 864 -12.23 -33.74 -29.87
N GLY A 865 -12.80 -33.26 -30.99
CA GLY A 865 -12.09 -33.15 -32.28
C GLY A 865 -11.05 -32.03 -32.30
N LEU A 866 -11.32 -30.93 -31.57
CA LEU A 866 -10.29 -29.93 -31.29
C LEU A 866 -9.24 -30.50 -30.32
N LEU A 867 -9.66 -31.22 -29.27
CA LEU A 867 -8.76 -31.83 -28.28
C LEU A 867 -7.84 -32.90 -28.86
N THR A 868 -8.19 -33.61 -29.93
CA THR A 868 -7.32 -34.65 -30.53
C THR A 868 -6.28 -34.06 -31.49
N LEU A 869 -6.62 -32.99 -32.22
CA LEU A 869 -5.63 -32.13 -32.90
C LEU A 869 -4.74 -31.39 -31.89
N ILE A 870 -5.30 -30.93 -30.76
CA ILE A 870 -4.55 -30.32 -29.66
C ILE A 870 -3.64 -31.37 -29.01
N VAL A 871 -4.11 -32.57 -28.72
CA VAL A 871 -3.31 -33.62 -28.04
C VAL A 871 -2.25 -34.21 -28.98
N GLY A 872 -2.52 -34.29 -30.29
CA GLY A 872 -1.49 -34.56 -31.30
C GLY A 872 -0.40 -33.48 -31.34
N CYS A 873 -0.76 -32.21 -31.23
CA CYS A 873 0.18 -31.10 -31.04
C CYS A 873 0.89 -31.12 -29.67
N LEU A 874 0.23 -31.57 -28.59
CA LEU A 874 0.78 -31.60 -27.23
C LEU A 874 1.75 -32.78 -27.02
N LEU A 875 1.53 -33.90 -27.70
CA LEU A 875 2.42 -35.07 -27.63
C LEU A 875 3.68 -34.90 -28.49
N TRP A 876 3.65 -34.07 -29.54
CA TRP A 876 4.87 -33.68 -30.24
C TRP A 876 5.76 -32.74 -29.40
N LYS A 877 5.20 -32.07 -28.38
CA LYS A 877 5.95 -31.26 -27.41
C LYS A 877 6.61 -32.05 -26.27
N LYS A 878 6.25 -33.33 -26.03
CA LYS A 878 6.64 -34.05 -24.80
C LYS A 878 7.87 -34.95 -24.89
N THR A 879 8.65 -34.88 -25.97
CA THR A 879 9.99 -35.51 -26.07
C THR A 879 11.16 -34.54 -25.78
N LEU A 880 10.93 -33.40 -25.09
CA LEU A 880 11.98 -32.54 -24.49
C LEU A 880 11.54 -32.06 -23.08
N GLY A 881 12.37 -32.31 -22.04
CA GLY A 881 12.54 -31.51 -20.79
C GLY A 881 11.55 -31.60 -19.60
N LYS A 882 11.95 -32.21 -18.46
CA LYS A 882 11.34 -32.02 -17.12
C LYS A 882 11.87 -30.73 -16.46
N ARG A 883 11.01 -29.93 -15.82
CA ARG A 883 11.24 -28.53 -15.44
C ARG A 883 10.67 -28.23 -14.01
N SER A 884 11.39 -27.44 -13.19
CA SER A 884 11.15 -27.06 -11.77
C SER A 884 9.78 -26.39 -11.44
N LYS A 885 9.35 -26.27 -10.17
CA LYS A 885 8.06 -25.61 -9.80
C LYS A 885 8.04 -24.09 -10.04
N TYR A 886 9.20 -23.45 -10.16
CA TYR A 886 9.28 -22.11 -10.76
C TYR A 886 9.20 -22.16 -12.29
N SER A 887 9.57 -23.30 -12.88
CA SER A 887 9.37 -23.59 -14.29
C SER A 887 7.90 -23.83 -14.65
N GLU A 888 7.03 -24.15 -13.69
CA GLU A 888 5.58 -24.13 -13.90
C GLU A 888 5.09 -22.69 -14.18
N THR A 889 5.68 -21.68 -13.53
CA THR A 889 5.49 -20.24 -13.83
C THR A 889 6.14 -19.81 -15.16
N ILE A 890 7.27 -20.41 -15.56
CA ILE A 890 7.90 -20.19 -16.88
C ILE A 890 7.08 -20.84 -18.01
N SER A 891 6.43 -21.97 -17.73
CA SER A 891 5.58 -22.71 -18.69
C SER A 891 4.21 -22.06 -18.90
N ASN A 892 3.79 -21.16 -17.99
CA ASN A 892 2.53 -20.42 -18.07
C ASN A 892 2.65 -19.05 -18.81
N VAL A 893 3.78 -18.76 -19.47
CA VAL A 893 3.95 -17.57 -20.35
C VAL A 893 3.52 -17.90 -21.81
N ASP A 894 2.27 -18.34 -21.92
CA ASP A 894 1.36 -18.69 -23.02
C ASP A 894 1.80 -18.74 -24.52
N GLY A 895 1.24 -19.76 -25.20
CA GLY A 895 0.84 -19.80 -26.62
C GLY A 895 1.94 -19.95 -27.69
N GLN A 896 1.91 -21.05 -28.46
CA GLN A 896 2.57 -21.28 -29.77
C GLN A 896 4.12 -21.18 -29.85
N ASN A 897 4.75 -22.35 -30.10
CA ASN A 897 6.08 -22.69 -30.66
C ASN A 897 7.22 -21.64 -30.70
N ASP A 898 7.89 -21.37 -29.57
CA ASP A 898 9.28 -20.86 -29.56
C ASP A 898 10.04 -21.40 -28.32
N ALA A 899 11.36 -21.54 -28.42
CA ALA A 899 12.25 -22.39 -27.59
C ALA A 899 12.09 -22.27 -26.04
N GLU A 900 12.05 -23.41 -25.35
CA GLU A 900 11.99 -23.48 -23.87
C GLU A 900 13.32 -23.02 -23.21
N LEU A 901 13.29 -21.91 -22.47
CA LEU A 901 14.43 -21.40 -21.69
C LEU A 901 14.94 -22.40 -20.60
N PRO A 902 16.21 -22.84 -20.62
CA PRO A 902 16.79 -23.76 -19.63
C PRO A 902 16.73 -23.25 -18.17
N VAL A 903 16.49 -24.15 -17.21
CA VAL A 903 16.55 -23.87 -15.77
C VAL A 903 17.77 -24.58 -15.18
N PHE A 904 18.65 -23.84 -14.51
CA PHE A 904 19.88 -24.34 -13.90
C PHE A 904 19.73 -24.47 -12.39
N SER A 905 20.40 -25.46 -11.78
CA SER A 905 20.43 -25.59 -10.32
C SER A 905 21.44 -24.65 -9.67
N LEU A 906 21.13 -24.18 -8.47
CA LEU A 906 21.99 -23.30 -7.68
C LEU A 906 23.34 -23.96 -7.42
N LYS A 907 23.37 -25.26 -7.15
CA LYS A 907 24.61 -26.04 -7.02
C LYS A 907 25.51 -25.91 -8.24
N SER A 908 24.95 -26.00 -9.46
CA SER A 908 25.72 -25.86 -10.70
C SER A 908 26.28 -24.45 -10.85
N ILE A 909 25.52 -23.44 -10.44
CA ILE A 909 25.94 -22.03 -10.47
C ILE A 909 27.02 -21.74 -9.44
N LEU A 910 26.89 -22.27 -8.23
CA LEU A 910 27.90 -22.14 -7.17
C LEU A 910 29.23 -22.76 -7.62
N VAL A 911 29.20 -23.92 -8.26
CA VAL A 911 30.41 -24.52 -8.85
C VAL A 911 30.94 -23.65 -9.99
N ALA A 912 30.09 -23.24 -10.93
CA ALA A 912 30.47 -22.46 -12.09
C ALA A 912 31.10 -21.10 -11.74
N THR A 913 30.66 -20.48 -10.64
CA THR A 913 31.12 -19.16 -10.17
C THR A 913 32.17 -19.22 -9.07
N ASN A 914 32.59 -20.42 -8.65
CA ASN A 914 33.41 -20.62 -7.46
C ASN A 914 32.83 -19.92 -6.22
N ASN A 915 31.59 -20.26 -5.89
CA ASN A 915 30.79 -19.69 -4.79
C ASN A 915 30.67 -18.16 -4.86
N PHE A 916 30.35 -17.62 -6.05
CA PHE A 916 30.27 -16.18 -6.32
C PHE A 916 31.53 -15.42 -5.89
N SER A 917 32.71 -15.98 -6.19
CA SER A 917 33.99 -15.34 -5.83
C SER A 917 34.10 -13.94 -6.44
N GLU A 918 34.63 -12.98 -5.66
CA GLU A 918 34.89 -11.62 -6.15
C GLU A 918 35.85 -11.60 -7.35
N THR A 919 36.74 -12.59 -7.48
CA THR A 919 37.63 -12.71 -8.65
C THR A 919 36.87 -13.00 -9.96
N ASN A 920 35.66 -13.56 -9.85
CA ASN A 920 34.78 -13.83 -10.98
C ASN A 920 33.77 -12.69 -11.22
N LYS A 921 33.75 -11.64 -10.40
CA LYS A 921 32.81 -10.53 -10.55
C LYS A 921 33.14 -9.69 -11.78
N LEU A 922 32.17 -9.54 -12.68
CA LEU A 922 32.26 -8.76 -13.92
C LEU A 922 31.86 -7.29 -13.72
N GLY A 923 30.97 -7.04 -12.75
CA GLY A 923 30.47 -5.71 -12.39
C GLY A 923 29.28 -5.79 -11.45
N GLU A 924 28.87 -4.64 -10.90
CA GLU A 924 27.69 -4.50 -10.05
C GLU A 924 26.98 -3.18 -10.37
N GLY A 925 25.67 -3.24 -10.58
CA GLY A 925 24.81 -2.08 -10.82
C GLY A 925 23.62 -2.07 -9.85
N GLY A 926 22.67 -1.16 -10.06
CA GLY A 926 21.47 -1.02 -9.19
C GLY A 926 20.59 -2.27 -9.07
N PHE A 927 20.84 -3.30 -9.90
CA PHE A 927 20.08 -4.54 -9.96
C PHE A 927 20.82 -5.75 -9.35
N GLY A 928 22.04 -5.57 -8.87
CA GLY A 928 22.86 -6.61 -8.23
C GLY A 928 24.12 -6.99 -9.01
N PRO A 929 24.97 -7.84 -8.43
CA PRO A 929 26.25 -8.23 -9.00
C PRO A 929 26.12 -9.25 -10.15
N VAL A 930 27.03 -9.15 -11.12
CA VAL A 930 27.18 -10.07 -12.26
C VAL A 930 28.53 -10.77 -12.18
N TYR A 931 28.52 -12.10 -12.35
CA TYR A 931 29.70 -12.95 -12.26
C TYR A 931 29.97 -13.69 -13.58
N LYS A 932 31.24 -13.95 -13.89
CA LYS A 932 31.64 -14.91 -14.90
C LYS A 932 31.47 -16.31 -14.32
N GLY A 933 30.84 -17.19 -15.07
CA GLY A 933 30.71 -18.60 -14.73
C GLY A 933 31.17 -19.50 -15.86
N ILE A 934 31.58 -20.72 -15.54
CA ILE A 934 31.89 -21.77 -16.51
C ILE A 934 30.92 -22.93 -16.25
N LEU A 935 29.98 -23.16 -17.16
CA LEU A 935 29.02 -24.26 -17.09
C LEU A 935 29.63 -25.58 -17.62
N THR A 936 28.88 -26.68 -17.52
CA THR A 936 29.27 -27.98 -18.12
C THR A 936 29.62 -27.82 -19.60
N GLU A 937 30.67 -28.52 -20.07
CA GLU A 937 31.25 -28.40 -21.42
C GLU A 937 32.09 -27.13 -21.69
N ASN A 938 32.62 -26.47 -20.65
CA ASN A 938 33.47 -25.27 -20.75
C ASN A 938 32.78 -24.04 -21.37
N GLN A 939 31.44 -23.98 -21.35
CA GLN A 939 30.72 -22.81 -21.83
C GLN A 939 30.84 -21.64 -20.83
N GLU A 940 31.43 -20.54 -21.28
CA GLU A 940 31.50 -19.30 -20.50
C GLU A 940 30.15 -18.57 -20.51
N VAL A 941 29.69 -18.14 -19.33
CA VAL A 941 28.41 -17.44 -19.14
C VAL A 941 28.53 -16.23 -18.21
N ALA A 942 27.59 -15.31 -18.31
CA ALA A 942 27.42 -14.21 -17.37
C ALA A 942 26.22 -14.50 -16.45
N ILE A 943 26.43 -14.45 -15.14
CA ILE A 943 25.47 -14.86 -14.10
C ILE A 943 25.11 -13.63 -13.26
N LYS A 944 23.92 -13.07 -13.49
CA LYS A 944 23.38 -11.89 -12.78
C LYS A 944 22.57 -12.37 -11.57
N ARG A 945 23.05 -12.05 -10.36
CA ARG A 945 22.39 -12.38 -9.09
C ARG A 945 21.63 -11.15 -8.58
N LEU A 946 20.32 -11.24 -8.46
CA LEU A 946 19.49 -10.09 -8.10
C LEU A 946 19.41 -9.88 -6.58
N SER A 947 19.34 -8.62 -6.15
CA SER A 947 19.30 -8.24 -4.73
C SER A 947 17.97 -8.59 -4.04
N LYS A 948 18.03 -9.14 -2.82
CA LYS A 948 16.86 -9.45 -1.97
C LYS A 948 16.33 -8.24 -1.18
N LYS A 949 17.06 -7.10 -1.17
CA LYS A 949 16.81 -5.97 -0.26
C LYS A 949 15.74 -4.96 -0.73
N SER A 950 15.15 -5.12 -1.91
CA SER A 950 14.12 -4.20 -2.42
C SER A 950 12.92 -4.95 -3.00
N GLY A 951 11.70 -4.45 -2.74
CA GLY A 951 10.47 -4.95 -3.38
C GLY A 951 10.42 -4.75 -4.91
N GLN A 952 11.43 -4.07 -5.46
CA GLN A 952 11.60 -3.77 -6.88
C GLN A 952 12.28 -4.92 -7.65
N GLY A 953 13.27 -5.60 -7.05
CA GLY A 953 14.05 -6.65 -7.71
C GLY A 953 13.23 -7.86 -8.18
N HIS A 954 12.19 -8.24 -7.44
CA HIS A 954 11.30 -9.34 -7.83
C HIS A 954 10.46 -9.02 -9.08
N LYS A 955 10.00 -7.77 -9.23
CA LYS A 955 9.22 -7.34 -10.41
C LYS A 955 10.09 -7.26 -11.66
N GLU A 956 11.35 -6.87 -11.51
CA GLU A 956 12.32 -6.79 -12.61
C GLU A 956 12.73 -8.18 -13.09
N PHE A 957 13.00 -9.10 -12.15
CA PHE A 957 13.24 -10.51 -12.46
C PHE A 957 12.13 -11.12 -13.33
N MET A 958 10.88 -10.93 -12.90
CA MET A 958 9.72 -11.43 -13.63
C MET A 958 9.53 -10.74 -15.00
N ASN A 959 9.98 -9.49 -15.18
CA ASN A 959 9.93 -8.83 -16.48
C ASN A 959 11.01 -9.39 -17.43
N GLU A 960 12.26 -9.50 -17.00
CA GLU A 960 13.36 -10.04 -17.82
C GLU A 960 13.03 -11.47 -18.28
N LEU A 961 12.49 -12.30 -17.38
CA LEU A 961 12.14 -13.69 -17.69
C LEU A 961 10.97 -13.79 -18.68
N LYS A 962 9.96 -12.92 -18.59
CA LYS A 962 8.82 -12.87 -19.52
C LYS A 962 9.17 -12.30 -20.90
N LEU A 963 10.13 -11.38 -20.96
CA LEU A 963 10.46 -10.61 -22.16
C LEU A 963 11.60 -11.24 -22.97
N ILE A 964 12.74 -11.54 -22.35
CA ILE A 964 13.95 -11.94 -23.07
C ILE A 964 13.88 -13.39 -23.56
N ALA A 965 13.15 -14.26 -22.87
CA ALA A 965 12.92 -15.63 -23.33
C ALA A 965 12.24 -15.71 -24.72
N LYS A 966 11.60 -14.62 -25.17
CA LYS A 966 10.88 -14.51 -26.46
C LYS A 966 11.63 -13.67 -27.50
N LEU A 967 12.85 -13.20 -27.19
CA LEU A 967 13.64 -12.32 -28.05
C LEU A 967 14.89 -13.05 -28.55
N GLN A 968 14.97 -13.23 -29.86
CA GLN A 968 16.14 -13.79 -30.53
C GLN A 968 16.50 -12.89 -31.70
N HIS A 969 17.65 -12.23 -31.60
CA HIS A 969 18.17 -11.36 -32.65
C HIS A 969 19.68 -11.25 -32.47
N THR A 970 20.43 -11.09 -33.55
CA THR A 970 21.89 -10.94 -33.53
C THR A 970 22.36 -9.79 -32.64
N ASN A 971 21.54 -8.75 -32.51
CA ASN A 971 21.83 -7.55 -31.72
C ASN A 971 21.11 -7.45 -30.37
N LEU A 972 20.64 -8.56 -29.81
CA LEU A 972 20.09 -8.63 -28.45
C LEU A 972 20.84 -9.69 -27.64
N VAL A 973 21.13 -9.41 -26.37
CA VAL A 973 21.81 -10.36 -25.51
C VAL A 973 20.88 -11.52 -25.21
N ARG A 974 21.35 -12.73 -25.50
CA ARG A 974 20.59 -13.96 -25.33
C ARG A 974 20.61 -14.40 -23.87
N LEU A 975 19.41 -14.53 -23.30
CA LEU A 975 19.22 -15.24 -22.03
C LEU A 975 19.37 -16.74 -22.30
N LEU A 976 20.31 -17.37 -21.62
CA LEU A 976 20.60 -18.80 -21.70
C LEU A 976 19.79 -19.60 -20.69
N GLY A 977 19.41 -19.00 -19.57
CA GLY A 977 18.60 -19.66 -18.55
C GLY A 977 18.41 -18.86 -17.27
N CYS A 978 17.79 -19.49 -16.28
CA CYS A 978 17.61 -18.91 -14.96
C CYS A 978 17.77 -19.96 -13.86
N CYS A 979 18.05 -19.51 -12.63
CA CYS A 979 18.01 -20.33 -11.43
C CYS A 979 17.15 -19.65 -10.37
N ILE A 980 16.26 -20.45 -9.78
CA ILE A 980 15.28 -19.99 -8.80
C ILE A 980 15.12 -21.08 -7.75
N GLU A 981 16.11 -21.13 -6.86
CA GLU A 981 16.26 -22.13 -5.81
C GLU A 981 16.67 -21.38 -4.52
N GLU A 982 16.23 -21.86 -3.36
CA GLU A 982 16.60 -21.29 -2.04
C GLU A 982 16.38 -19.77 -1.87
N GLY A 983 15.39 -19.21 -2.59
CA GLY A 983 15.12 -17.77 -2.57
C GLY A 983 16.16 -16.92 -3.31
N GLU A 984 17.08 -17.53 -4.04
CA GLU A 984 17.97 -16.86 -5.00
C GLU A 984 17.23 -16.66 -6.33
N MET A 985 17.36 -15.47 -6.92
CA MET A 985 16.85 -15.15 -8.25
C MET A 985 18.02 -14.79 -9.15
N ILE A 986 18.35 -15.69 -10.07
CA ILE A 986 19.57 -15.61 -10.89
C ILE A 986 19.22 -15.76 -12.36
N LEU A 987 19.80 -14.90 -13.20
CA LEU A 987 19.67 -14.94 -14.65
C LEU A 987 21.02 -15.25 -15.29
N ILE A 988 21.02 -16.10 -16.31
CA ILE A 988 22.21 -16.61 -16.98
C ILE A 988 22.17 -16.15 -18.43
N TYR A 989 23.14 -15.35 -18.82
CA TYR A 989 23.29 -14.76 -20.13
C TYR A 989 24.50 -15.33 -20.86
N GLU A 990 24.52 -15.18 -22.19
CA GLU A 990 25.76 -15.40 -22.93
C GLU A 990 26.86 -14.47 -22.42
N TYR A 991 28.07 -15.01 -22.29
CA TYR A 991 29.20 -14.20 -21.86
C TYR A 991 29.63 -13.27 -22.99
N MET A 992 29.74 -11.98 -22.66
CA MET A 992 30.17 -10.94 -23.59
C MET A 992 31.60 -10.54 -23.24
N PRO A 993 32.62 -11.08 -23.95
CA PRO A 993 34.03 -10.94 -23.55
C PRO A 993 34.51 -9.49 -23.62
N ASN A 994 33.96 -8.71 -24.56
CA ASN A 994 34.26 -7.29 -24.72
C ASN A 994 33.33 -6.40 -23.90
N ARG A 995 32.64 -6.92 -22.87
CA ARG A 995 31.92 -6.14 -21.85
C ARG A 995 30.96 -5.09 -22.48
N SER A 996 30.76 -3.95 -21.82
CA SER A 996 29.83 -2.90 -22.21
C SER A 996 30.49 -1.80 -23.05
N LEU A 997 29.72 -1.21 -23.97
CA LEU A 997 30.17 -0.20 -24.92
C LEU A 997 30.71 1.08 -24.26
N ASP A 998 30.16 1.46 -23.11
CA ASP A 998 30.62 2.63 -22.34
C ASP A 998 32.10 2.54 -21.95
N LYS A 999 32.62 1.32 -21.70
CA LYS A 999 34.05 1.10 -21.42
C LYS A 999 34.92 1.43 -22.62
N PHE A 1000 34.46 1.18 -23.83
CA PHE A 1000 35.22 1.49 -25.04
C PHE A 1000 35.01 2.94 -25.49
N LEU A 1001 33.84 3.53 -25.23
CA LEU A 1001 33.61 4.93 -25.64
C LEU A 1001 34.32 5.93 -24.73
N PHE A 1002 34.34 5.70 -23.42
CA PHE A 1002 34.73 6.73 -22.45
C PHE A 1002 36.07 6.47 -21.74
N ASP A 1003 36.63 5.26 -21.83
CA ASP A 1003 37.98 4.99 -21.34
C ASP A 1003 39.01 5.40 -22.41
N ALA A 1004 39.92 6.31 -22.05
CA ALA A 1004 40.90 6.86 -22.98
C ALA A 1004 41.86 5.80 -23.59
N TYR A 1005 42.09 4.69 -22.89
CA TYR A 1005 42.96 3.61 -23.37
C TYR A 1005 42.21 2.66 -24.32
N GLU A 1006 40.99 2.27 -23.96
CA GLU A 1006 40.17 1.33 -24.73
C GLU A 1006 39.51 1.98 -25.96
N ASN A 1007 39.30 3.30 -25.96
CA ASN A 1007 38.71 4.06 -27.07
C ASN A 1007 39.48 3.89 -28.39
N THR A 1008 40.79 3.67 -28.32
CA THR A 1008 41.64 3.39 -29.49
C THR A 1008 41.27 2.11 -30.25
N LYS A 1009 40.50 1.20 -29.65
CA LYS A 1009 40.06 -0.06 -30.27
C LYS A 1009 38.81 0.09 -31.16
N LEU A 1010 38.09 1.21 -31.03
CA LEU A 1010 36.90 1.55 -31.81
C LEU A 1010 37.22 2.56 -32.91
N ASP A 1011 37.61 2.06 -34.08
CA ASP A 1011 37.62 2.84 -35.31
C ASP A 1011 36.20 3.23 -35.78
N TRP A 1012 36.12 4.15 -36.74
CA TRP A 1012 34.83 4.63 -37.25
C TRP A 1012 33.95 3.49 -37.79
N GLY A 1013 34.56 2.55 -38.54
CA GLY A 1013 33.84 1.43 -39.14
C GLY A 1013 33.12 0.59 -38.08
N LYS A 1014 33.80 0.25 -36.99
CA LYS A 1014 33.20 -0.46 -35.84
C LYS A 1014 32.12 0.38 -35.16
N ARG A 1015 32.33 1.68 -34.97
CA ARG A 1015 31.30 2.55 -34.36
C ARG A 1015 30.05 2.62 -35.22
N PHE A 1016 30.20 2.71 -36.55
CA PHE A 1016 29.08 2.68 -37.48
C PHE A 1016 28.34 1.34 -37.44
N GLN A 1017 29.07 0.22 -37.45
CA GLN A 1017 28.48 -1.12 -37.28
C GLN A 1017 27.73 -1.25 -35.94
N ILE A 1018 28.25 -0.65 -34.87
CA ILE A 1018 27.59 -0.63 -33.57
C ILE A 1018 26.28 0.17 -33.64
N ILE A 1019 26.29 1.35 -34.27
CA ILE A 1019 25.10 2.19 -34.47
C ILE A 1019 24.02 1.41 -35.24
N GLU A 1020 24.42 0.79 -36.35
CA GLU A 1020 23.55 0.03 -37.21
C GLU A 1020 22.94 -1.18 -36.46
N GLY A 1021 23.77 -1.95 -35.76
CA GLY A 1021 23.33 -3.11 -35.01
C GLY A 1021 22.39 -2.76 -33.85
N VAL A 1022 22.64 -1.67 -33.12
CA VAL A 1022 21.69 -1.20 -32.08
C VAL A 1022 20.37 -0.78 -32.73
N ALA A 1023 20.41 -0.09 -33.87
CA ALA A 1023 19.20 0.32 -34.58
C ALA A 1023 18.37 -0.88 -35.07
N GLN A 1024 19.05 -1.92 -35.58
CA GLN A 1024 18.45 -3.19 -35.99
C GLN A 1024 17.82 -3.92 -34.81
N GLY A 1025 18.51 -3.98 -33.65
CA GLY A 1025 17.97 -4.57 -32.43
C GLY A 1025 16.72 -3.86 -31.91
N LEU A 1026 16.68 -2.53 -31.95
CA LEU A 1026 15.49 -1.75 -31.57
C LEU A 1026 14.33 -1.92 -32.56
N LEU A 1027 14.63 -1.90 -33.87
CA LEU A 1027 13.62 -2.14 -34.89
C LEU A 1027 12.98 -3.52 -34.71
N TYR A 1028 13.80 -4.52 -34.39
CA TYR A 1028 13.30 -5.85 -34.07
C TYR A 1028 12.29 -5.80 -32.92
N ILE A 1029 12.64 -5.27 -31.74
CA ILE A 1029 11.73 -5.25 -30.58
C ILE A 1029 10.50 -4.35 -30.75
N HIS A 1030 10.54 -3.34 -31.63
CA HIS A 1030 9.41 -2.44 -31.90
C HIS A 1030 8.43 -3.00 -32.93
N LYS A 1031 8.91 -3.77 -33.91
CA LYS A 1031 8.13 -4.09 -35.11
C LYS A 1031 8.13 -5.56 -35.51
N TYR A 1032 9.27 -6.25 -35.39
CA TYR A 1032 9.43 -7.60 -35.94
C TYR A 1032 9.43 -8.70 -34.87
N SER A 1033 9.58 -8.34 -33.60
CA SER A 1033 9.34 -9.24 -32.50
C SER A 1033 7.86 -9.59 -32.44
N ARG A 1034 7.58 -10.78 -31.91
CA ARG A 1034 6.21 -11.29 -31.77
C ARG A 1034 5.31 -10.41 -30.89
N LEU A 1035 5.90 -9.67 -29.97
CA LEU A 1035 5.25 -8.66 -29.14
C LEU A 1035 5.98 -7.35 -29.34
N LYS A 1036 5.24 -6.24 -29.41
CA LYS A 1036 5.85 -4.91 -29.42
C LYS A 1036 6.37 -4.60 -28.02
N ILE A 1037 7.68 -4.39 -27.89
CA ILE A 1037 8.34 -4.19 -26.60
C ILE A 1037 9.06 -2.85 -26.60
N ILE A 1038 8.87 -2.08 -25.53
CA ILE A 1038 9.58 -0.82 -25.29
C ILE A 1038 10.62 -1.07 -24.20
N HIS A 1039 11.89 -0.81 -24.51
CA HIS A 1039 13.04 -1.11 -23.65
C HIS A 1039 13.09 -0.22 -22.40
N ARG A 1040 12.87 1.09 -22.56
CA ARG A 1040 12.80 2.14 -21.51
C ARG A 1040 14.11 2.46 -20.76
N ASP A 1041 15.16 1.65 -20.90
CA ASP A 1041 16.49 1.94 -20.32
C ASP A 1041 17.65 1.70 -21.31
N LEU A 1042 17.53 2.17 -22.55
CA LEU A 1042 18.62 2.07 -23.53
C LEU A 1042 19.71 3.13 -23.26
N LYS A 1043 20.95 2.69 -23.07
CA LYS A 1043 22.15 3.52 -22.81
C LYS A 1043 23.43 2.74 -23.15
N ALA A 1044 24.57 3.42 -23.20
CA ALA A 1044 25.84 2.79 -23.56
C ALA A 1044 26.25 1.62 -22.64
N SER A 1045 25.98 1.70 -21.33
CA SER A 1045 26.29 0.60 -20.39
C SER A 1045 25.43 -0.65 -20.60
N ASN A 1046 24.29 -0.51 -21.29
CA ASN A 1046 23.35 -1.60 -21.57
C ASN A 1046 23.53 -2.18 -22.99
N VAL A 1047 24.53 -1.71 -23.75
CA VAL A 1047 24.96 -2.32 -25.01
C VAL A 1047 26.25 -3.09 -24.75
N LEU A 1048 26.19 -4.42 -24.87
CA LEU A 1048 27.34 -5.31 -24.70
C LEU A 1048 27.97 -5.67 -26.04
N LEU A 1049 29.26 -6.00 -26.05
CA LEU A 1049 30.04 -6.30 -27.25
C LEU A 1049 30.51 -7.75 -27.25
N ASP A 1050 30.23 -8.46 -28.35
CA ASP A 1050 30.68 -9.85 -28.53
C ASP A 1050 32.17 -9.92 -28.89
N GLU A 1051 32.69 -11.13 -29.09
CA GLU A 1051 34.10 -11.38 -29.43
C GLU A 1051 34.58 -10.65 -30.71
N THR A 1052 33.65 -10.36 -31.63
CA THR A 1052 33.90 -9.65 -32.89
C THR A 1052 33.51 -8.17 -32.84
N MET A 1053 33.18 -7.63 -31.67
CA MET A 1053 32.73 -6.24 -31.45
C MET A 1053 31.32 -5.92 -32.00
N ASN A 1054 30.46 -6.91 -32.26
CA ASN A 1054 29.07 -6.62 -32.61
C ASN A 1054 28.27 -6.20 -31.37
N PRO A 1055 27.34 -5.24 -31.51
CA PRO A 1055 26.53 -4.76 -30.39
C PRO A 1055 25.38 -5.71 -30.07
N LYS A 1056 25.12 -5.90 -28.78
CA LYS A 1056 23.93 -6.57 -28.26
C LYS A 1056 23.28 -5.77 -27.15
N ILE A 1057 22.00 -5.44 -27.30
CA ILE A 1057 21.22 -4.72 -26.28
C ILE A 1057 20.87 -5.67 -25.14
N SER A 1058 21.01 -5.20 -23.90
CA SER A 1058 20.81 -5.93 -22.66
C SER A 1058 19.97 -5.14 -21.65
N ASP A 1059 19.59 -5.78 -20.54
CA ASP A 1059 18.90 -5.19 -19.37
C ASP A 1059 17.44 -4.77 -19.60
N PHE A 1060 16.58 -5.78 -19.79
CA PHE A 1060 15.13 -5.60 -20.03
C PHE A 1060 14.29 -5.55 -18.74
N GLY A 1061 14.88 -5.39 -17.55
CA GLY A 1061 14.13 -5.38 -16.28
C GLY A 1061 13.04 -4.31 -16.18
N MET A 1062 13.20 -3.24 -16.96
CA MET A 1062 12.31 -2.07 -17.00
C MET A 1062 11.33 -2.08 -18.18
N ALA A 1063 11.49 -3.04 -19.10
CA ALA A 1063 10.78 -3.07 -20.37
C ALA A 1063 9.28 -3.40 -20.20
N ARG A 1064 8.49 -3.04 -21.23
CA ARG A 1064 7.02 -3.16 -21.23
C ARG A 1064 6.51 -3.74 -22.55
N ILE A 1065 5.44 -4.53 -22.46
CA ILE A 1065 4.76 -5.17 -23.59
C ILE A 1065 3.58 -4.28 -24.01
N PHE A 1066 3.47 -3.99 -25.29
CA PHE A 1066 2.29 -3.40 -25.91
C PHE A 1066 1.47 -4.48 -26.60
N GLY A 1067 0.15 -4.37 -26.51
CA GLY A 1067 -0.76 -5.10 -27.38
C GLY A 1067 -0.56 -4.67 -28.84
N VAL A 1068 -0.77 -5.60 -29.79
CA VAL A 1068 -0.47 -5.41 -31.22
C VAL A 1068 -1.11 -4.14 -31.84
N ASN A 1069 -2.26 -3.70 -31.31
CA ASN A 1069 -2.98 -2.51 -31.77
C ASN A 1069 -2.79 -1.26 -30.87
N GLN A 1070 -2.00 -1.36 -29.81
CA GLN A 1070 -1.70 -0.24 -28.92
C GLN A 1070 -0.44 0.47 -29.43
N THR A 1071 -0.55 1.79 -29.63
CA THR A 1071 0.56 2.61 -30.12
C THR A 1071 1.22 3.45 -29.02
N GLU A 1072 0.47 3.81 -27.98
CA GLU A 1072 0.90 4.67 -26.87
C GLU A 1072 0.17 4.27 -25.56
N GLU A 1073 0.84 4.37 -24.41
CA GLU A 1073 0.28 4.12 -23.07
C GLU A 1073 0.84 5.12 -22.04
N ASN A 1074 0.17 5.21 -20.88
CA ASN A 1074 0.55 6.08 -19.77
C ASN A 1074 0.90 5.26 -18.53
N THR A 1075 1.96 5.65 -17.81
CA THR A 1075 2.35 5.05 -16.54
C THR A 1075 2.51 6.09 -15.44
N ASN A 1076 1.95 5.82 -14.27
CA ASN A 1076 2.18 6.63 -13.05
C ASN A 1076 3.57 6.38 -12.44
N ARG A 1077 4.33 5.44 -13.00
CA ARG A 1077 5.68 5.07 -12.54
C ARG A 1077 6.69 5.25 -13.65
N VAL A 1078 7.31 6.42 -13.67
CA VAL A 1078 8.45 6.77 -14.54
C VAL A 1078 9.70 6.11 -13.98
N VAL A 1079 10.37 5.32 -14.81
CA VAL A 1079 11.60 4.62 -14.46
C VAL A 1079 12.54 4.62 -15.69
N GLY A 1080 13.83 4.83 -15.49
CA GLY A 1080 14.85 4.81 -16.55
C GLY A 1080 16.04 5.69 -16.18
N THR A 1081 17.09 5.69 -17.00
CA THR A 1081 18.30 6.47 -16.72
C THR A 1081 18.15 7.92 -17.13
N TYR A 1082 18.39 8.84 -16.19
CA TYR A 1082 18.35 10.27 -16.44
C TYR A 1082 19.32 10.67 -17.56
N GLY A 1083 18.88 11.55 -18.45
CA GLY A 1083 19.62 11.95 -19.66
C GLY A 1083 19.34 11.10 -20.91
N TYR A 1084 18.82 9.88 -20.78
CA TYR A 1084 18.39 9.04 -21.92
C TYR A 1084 16.87 8.97 -22.07
N MET A 1085 16.13 9.41 -21.05
CA MET A 1085 14.66 9.44 -21.08
C MET A 1085 14.12 10.52 -22.00
N SER A 1086 13.12 10.18 -22.81
CA SER A 1086 12.46 11.16 -23.68
C SER A 1086 11.66 12.20 -22.87
N PRO A 1087 11.55 13.45 -23.35
CA PRO A 1087 10.87 14.53 -22.65
C PRO A 1087 9.41 14.22 -22.27
N GLU A 1088 8.64 13.55 -23.13
CA GLU A 1088 7.26 13.19 -22.85
C GLU A 1088 7.13 12.06 -21.82
N TYR A 1089 8.11 11.16 -21.78
CA TYR A 1089 8.11 10.04 -20.85
C TYR A 1089 8.55 10.46 -19.46
N ALA A 1090 9.67 11.19 -19.35
CA ALA A 1090 10.20 11.68 -18.09
C ALA A 1090 9.20 12.57 -17.33
N ARG A 1091 8.28 13.18 -18.07
CA ARG A 1091 7.47 14.29 -17.60
C ARG A 1091 6.00 13.92 -17.41
N TYR A 1092 5.45 13.03 -18.24
CA TYR A 1092 4.03 12.65 -18.20
C TYR A 1092 3.83 11.14 -18.01
N GLY A 1093 4.92 10.37 -17.99
CA GLY A 1093 4.85 8.92 -18.05
C GLY A 1093 4.22 8.41 -19.35
N HIS A 1094 4.17 9.22 -20.42
CA HIS A 1094 3.74 8.77 -21.74
C HIS A 1094 4.87 7.97 -22.38
N PHE A 1095 4.62 6.71 -22.72
CA PHE A 1095 5.62 5.88 -23.38
C PHE A 1095 5.06 5.24 -24.64
N SER A 1096 5.91 5.18 -25.66
CA SER A 1096 5.68 4.53 -26.95
C SER A 1096 7.04 4.10 -27.51
N GLU A 1097 7.08 3.52 -28.70
CA GLU A 1097 8.34 3.21 -29.39
C GLU A 1097 9.25 4.44 -29.57
N LYS A 1098 8.66 5.64 -29.61
CA LYS A 1098 9.40 6.91 -29.77
C LYS A 1098 10.24 7.28 -28.56
N LEU A 1099 9.99 6.65 -27.40
CA LEU A 1099 10.84 6.77 -26.22
C LEU A 1099 12.21 6.16 -26.50
N ASP A 1100 12.25 4.89 -26.94
CA ASP A 1100 13.50 4.20 -27.25
C ASP A 1100 14.22 4.86 -28.45
N VAL A 1101 13.47 5.42 -29.42
CA VAL A 1101 14.05 6.22 -30.51
C VAL A 1101 14.81 7.44 -29.96
N PHE A 1102 14.27 8.11 -28.94
CA PHE A 1102 14.96 9.23 -28.30
C PHE A 1102 16.24 8.76 -27.59
N SER A 1103 16.15 7.69 -26.80
CA SER A 1103 17.31 7.10 -26.12
C SER A 1103 18.40 6.66 -27.12
N PHE A 1104 18.00 6.12 -28.27
CA PHE A 1104 18.90 5.79 -29.38
C PHE A 1104 19.58 7.04 -29.95
N GLY A 1105 18.84 8.14 -30.12
CA GLY A 1105 19.41 9.40 -30.59
C GLY A 1105 20.50 9.96 -29.66
N VAL A 1106 20.29 9.87 -28.33
CA VAL A 1106 21.32 10.25 -27.35
C VAL A 1106 22.53 9.32 -27.44
N LEU A 1107 22.30 8.00 -27.46
CA LEU A 1107 23.37 7.00 -27.60
C LEU A 1107 24.17 7.17 -28.90
N LEU A 1108 23.51 7.50 -30.01
CA LEU A 1108 24.13 7.77 -31.30
C LEU A 1108 25.10 8.95 -31.21
N LEU A 1109 24.70 10.05 -30.56
CA LEU A 1109 25.57 11.20 -30.34
C LEU A 1109 26.74 10.87 -29.41
N GLU A 1110 26.55 10.01 -28.40
CA GLU A 1110 27.65 9.52 -27.56
C GLU A 1110 28.66 8.70 -28.37
N ILE A 1111 28.18 7.78 -29.23
CA ILE A 1111 29.06 6.95 -30.07
C ILE A 1111 29.87 7.82 -31.03
N VAL A 1112 29.24 8.80 -31.69
CA VAL A 1112 29.93 9.67 -32.65
C VAL A 1112 30.94 10.59 -31.96
N SER A 1113 30.61 11.13 -30.80
CA SER A 1113 31.45 12.11 -30.10
C SER A 1113 32.50 11.52 -29.17
N GLY A 1114 32.33 10.26 -28.74
CA GLY A 1114 33.14 9.68 -27.66
C GLY A 1114 32.94 10.37 -26.30
N LYS A 1115 31.90 11.20 -26.15
CA LYS A 1115 31.65 11.97 -24.91
C LYS A 1115 30.43 11.42 -24.18
N LYS A 1116 30.58 11.21 -22.87
CA LYS A 1116 29.52 10.73 -21.99
C LYS A 1116 28.48 11.83 -21.76
N ASN A 1117 27.21 11.53 -21.97
CA ASN A 1117 26.11 12.47 -21.79
C ASN A 1117 26.08 13.05 -20.37
N ALA A 1118 26.39 12.23 -19.35
CA ALA A 1118 26.43 12.65 -17.96
C ALA A 1118 27.52 13.71 -17.65
N SER A 1119 28.57 13.80 -18.46
CA SER A 1119 29.66 14.77 -18.26
C SER A 1119 29.25 16.21 -18.56
N PHE A 1120 28.13 16.42 -19.27
CA PHE A 1120 27.61 17.74 -19.60
C PHE A 1120 26.76 18.36 -18.47
N TYR A 1121 26.46 17.61 -17.40
CA TYR A 1121 25.81 18.16 -16.21
C TYR A 1121 26.74 19.04 -15.35
N CYS A 1122 28.06 18.94 -15.55
CA CYS A 1122 29.08 19.67 -14.75
C CYS A 1122 29.89 20.70 -15.56
N LEU A 1123 29.56 20.96 -16.84
CA LEU A 1123 30.33 21.87 -17.71
C LEU A 1123 29.48 23.09 -18.09
N GLU A 1124 29.97 24.28 -17.72
CA GLU A 1124 29.29 25.59 -17.78
C GLU A 1124 28.79 26.05 -19.17
N HIS A 1125 29.04 25.30 -20.25
CA HIS A 1125 28.90 25.82 -21.62
C HIS A 1125 27.79 25.15 -22.47
N SER A 1126 27.15 24.06 -22.02
CA SER A 1126 25.95 23.46 -22.64
C SER A 1126 25.27 22.44 -21.70
N PRO A 1127 23.94 22.48 -21.50
CA PRO A 1127 23.26 21.66 -20.49
C PRO A 1127 23.10 20.17 -20.87
N THR A 1128 23.32 19.80 -22.13
CA THR A 1128 23.23 18.40 -22.62
C THR A 1128 24.19 18.15 -23.80
N LEU A 1129 24.56 16.89 -24.04
CA LEU A 1129 25.37 16.48 -25.20
C LEU A 1129 24.72 16.87 -26.53
N ALA A 1130 23.40 16.70 -26.65
CA ALA A 1130 22.64 17.09 -27.83
C ALA A 1130 22.67 18.61 -28.07
N GLY A 1131 22.57 19.42 -27.01
CA GLY A 1131 22.67 20.88 -27.10
C GLY A 1131 24.07 21.36 -27.52
N TRP A 1132 25.13 20.73 -27.01
CA TRP A 1132 26.50 21.01 -27.45
C TRP A 1132 26.71 20.67 -28.94
N ALA A 1133 26.28 19.48 -29.36
CA ALA A 1133 26.37 19.07 -30.75
C ALA A 1133 25.56 19.98 -31.68
N TRP A 1134 24.37 20.42 -31.23
CA TRP A 1134 23.52 21.35 -31.96
C TRP A 1134 24.19 22.69 -32.21
N LYS A 1135 24.84 23.26 -31.18
CA LYS A 1135 25.58 24.53 -31.29
C LYS A 1135 26.65 24.45 -32.39
N LEU A 1136 27.49 23.40 -32.35
CA LEU A 1136 28.54 23.19 -33.35
C LEU A 1136 27.95 22.99 -34.75
N TRP A 1137 26.84 22.27 -34.87
CA TRP A 1137 26.16 22.10 -36.15
C TRP A 1137 25.66 23.43 -36.74
N LYS A 1138 25.03 24.27 -35.91
CA LYS A 1138 24.52 25.60 -36.30
C LYS A 1138 25.62 26.55 -36.76
N GLU A 1139 26.81 26.43 -36.18
CA GLU A 1139 28.00 27.20 -36.54
C GLU A 1139 28.70 26.67 -37.80
N GLY A 1140 28.16 25.65 -38.48
CA GLY A 1140 28.79 25.00 -39.63
C GLY A 1140 29.97 24.09 -39.26
N ARG A 1141 30.15 23.81 -37.97
CA ARG A 1141 31.26 23.07 -37.35
C ARG A 1141 30.86 21.64 -36.95
N GLY A 1142 29.89 21.04 -37.67
CA GLY A 1142 29.33 19.73 -37.33
C GLY A 1142 30.36 18.60 -37.22
N MET A 1143 31.46 18.66 -38.00
CA MET A 1143 32.56 17.68 -37.90
C MET A 1143 33.33 17.76 -36.58
N GLU A 1144 33.22 18.86 -35.82
CA GLU A 1144 33.84 18.95 -34.50
C GLU A 1144 33.09 18.16 -33.42
N VAL A 1145 31.86 17.73 -33.71
CA VAL A 1145 31.10 16.80 -32.85
C VAL A 1145 31.75 15.42 -32.86
N VAL A 1146 32.36 15.03 -33.98
CA VAL A 1146 33.05 13.74 -34.13
C VAL A 1146 34.28 13.73 -33.22
N ASP A 1147 34.45 12.60 -32.53
CA ASP A 1147 35.61 12.30 -31.69
C ASP A 1147 36.91 12.70 -32.41
N ALA A 1148 37.75 13.45 -31.71
CA ALA A 1148 38.98 13.99 -32.28
C ALA A 1148 39.91 12.88 -32.80
N SER A 1149 39.88 11.69 -32.20
CA SER A 1149 40.71 10.55 -32.57
C SER A 1149 40.35 9.90 -33.91
N MET A 1150 39.13 10.14 -34.43
CA MET A 1150 38.65 9.54 -35.69
C MET A 1150 38.24 10.57 -36.75
N ARG A 1151 38.32 11.87 -36.43
CA ARG A 1151 37.85 12.94 -37.31
C ARG A 1151 38.51 12.90 -38.70
N GLU A 1152 39.75 12.46 -38.77
CA GLU A 1152 40.53 12.39 -40.02
C GLU A 1152 40.34 11.06 -40.79
N THR A 1153 39.91 9.99 -40.11
CA THR A 1153 39.75 8.65 -40.70
C THR A 1153 38.30 8.30 -41.03
N CYS A 1154 37.35 9.06 -40.48
CA CYS A 1154 35.92 8.91 -40.71
C CYS A 1154 35.48 9.53 -42.06
N PRO A 1155 34.65 8.84 -42.87
CA PRO A 1155 33.96 9.45 -44.00
C PRO A 1155 33.02 10.56 -43.51
N ALA A 1156 33.37 11.82 -43.79
CA ALA A 1156 32.65 13.00 -43.29
C ALA A 1156 31.14 12.97 -43.59
N HIS A 1157 30.75 12.45 -44.76
CA HIS A 1157 29.35 12.32 -45.15
C HIS A 1157 28.57 11.33 -44.26
N GLU A 1158 29.19 10.24 -43.80
CA GLU A 1158 28.58 9.27 -42.88
C GLU A 1158 28.46 9.87 -41.48
N ALA A 1159 29.51 10.52 -40.96
CA ALA A 1159 29.47 11.15 -39.64
C ALA A 1159 28.41 12.24 -39.55
N LEU A 1160 28.37 13.16 -40.52
CA LEU A 1160 27.39 14.24 -40.54
C LEU A 1160 25.97 13.68 -40.65
N ARG A 1161 25.78 12.57 -41.38
CA ARG A 1161 24.50 11.86 -41.43
C ARG A 1161 24.13 11.24 -40.09
N CYS A 1162 25.05 10.56 -39.40
CA CYS A 1162 24.79 10.02 -38.07
C CYS A 1162 24.37 11.13 -37.09
N ILE A 1163 25.02 12.30 -37.15
CA ILE A 1163 24.65 13.47 -36.34
C ILE A 1163 23.25 13.98 -36.73
N HIS A 1164 22.96 14.09 -38.04
CA HIS A 1164 21.64 14.49 -38.57
C HIS A 1164 20.52 13.56 -38.07
N VAL A 1165 20.72 12.24 -38.18
CA VAL A 1165 19.80 11.22 -37.70
C VAL A 1165 19.67 11.29 -36.18
N GLY A 1166 20.77 11.49 -35.46
CA GLY A 1166 20.78 11.75 -34.02
C GLY A 1166 19.84 12.89 -33.65
N PHE A 1167 19.94 14.04 -34.33
CA PHE A 1167 19.03 15.17 -34.12
C PHE A 1167 17.57 14.84 -34.44
N LEU A 1168 17.28 14.10 -35.51
CA LEU A 1168 15.92 13.64 -35.81
C LEU A 1168 15.36 12.73 -34.71
N CYS A 1169 16.20 11.91 -34.07
CA CYS A 1169 15.81 11.03 -32.99
C CYS A 1169 15.58 11.77 -31.66
N VAL A 1170 16.37 12.81 -31.36
CA VAL A 1170 16.25 13.58 -30.10
C VAL A 1170 15.30 14.79 -30.20
N GLN A 1171 14.34 14.76 -31.14
CA GLN A 1171 13.32 15.80 -31.26
C GLN A 1171 12.41 15.85 -30.03
N GLU A 1172 11.96 17.06 -29.67
CA GLU A 1172 11.12 17.23 -28.48
C GLU A 1172 9.76 16.54 -28.61
N SER A 1173 9.13 16.58 -29.79
CA SER A 1173 7.85 15.91 -30.01
C SER A 1173 8.06 14.46 -30.51
N PRO A 1174 7.36 13.45 -29.94
CA PRO A 1174 7.39 12.08 -30.44
C PRO A 1174 6.98 11.94 -31.91
N SER A 1175 6.06 12.78 -32.40
CA SER A 1175 5.59 12.74 -33.80
C SER A 1175 6.64 13.22 -34.78
N ASP A 1176 7.56 14.09 -34.34
CA ASP A 1176 8.66 14.61 -35.15
C ASP A 1176 9.83 13.61 -35.23
N ARG A 1177 9.85 12.59 -34.37
CA ARG A 1177 10.88 11.53 -34.38
C ARG A 1177 10.58 10.49 -35.47
N PRO A 1178 11.61 9.94 -36.14
CA PRO A 1178 11.42 8.84 -37.07
C PRO A 1178 11.01 7.56 -36.33
N THR A 1179 10.52 6.56 -37.06
CA THR A 1179 10.48 5.18 -36.57
C THR A 1179 11.85 4.53 -36.77
N MET A 1180 12.19 3.48 -36.03
CA MET A 1180 13.49 2.80 -36.21
C MET A 1180 13.68 2.25 -37.63
N SER A 1181 12.61 1.89 -38.34
CA SER A 1181 12.72 1.49 -39.75
C SER A 1181 13.13 2.64 -40.66
N LEU A 1182 12.70 3.87 -40.35
CA LEU A 1182 13.12 5.06 -41.10
C LEU A 1182 14.54 5.46 -40.71
N VAL A 1183 14.93 5.32 -39.44
CA VAL A 1183 16.31 5.53 -38.96
C VAL A 1183 17.29 4.68 -39.75
N ILE A 1184 17.06 3.37 -39.84
CA ILE A 1184 17.94 2.45 -40.60
C ILE A 1184 18.04 2.87 -42.07
N ARG A 1185 16.89 3.10 -42.72
CA ARG A 1185 16.88 3.58 -44.12
C ARG A 1185 17.65 4.88 -44.32
N MET A 1186 17.62 5.81 -43.36
CA MET A 1186 18.37 7.07 -43.44
C MET A 1186 19.87 6.85 -43.24
N LEU A 1187 20.28 5.91 -42.39
CA LEU A 1187 21.68 5.56 -42.18
C LEU A 1187 22.28 4.86 -43.41
N GLU A 1188 21.52 3.95 -44.05
CA GLU A 1188 21.91 3.16 -45.22
C GLU A 1188 21.80 3.91 -46.57
N ALA A 1189 21.14 5.07 -46.62
CA ALA A 1189 20.88 5.78 -47.88
C ALA A 1189 22.16 6.29 -48.56
N ASP A 1190 22.16 6.40 -49.89
CA ASP A 1190 23.31 6.99 -50.61
C ASP A 1190 23.48 8.48 -50.30
N ALA A 1191 24.70 9.00 -50.43
CA ALA A 1191 25.05 10.42 -50.17
C ALA A 1191 24.17 11.44 -50.92
N ALA A 1192 23.55 11.05 -52.03
CA ALA A 1192 22.65 11.88 -52.83
C ALA A 1192 21.20 11.98 -52.28
N THR A 1193 20.84 11.19 -51.27
CA THR A 1193 19.47 11.13 -50.74
C THR A 1193 19.22 12.30 -49.78
N SER A 1194 18.24 13.16 -50.09
CA SER A 1194 17.85 14.27 -49.22
C SER A 1194 17.18 13.75 -47.94
N LEU A 1195 17.75 14.06 -46.78
CA LEU A 1195 17.18 13.71 -45.48
C LEU A 1195 16.09 14.71 -45.04
N PRO A 1196 15.12 14.29 -44.21
CA PRO A 1196 14.14 15.21 -43.63
C PRO A 1196 14.81 16.31 -42.81
N ALA A 1197 14.29 17.53 -42.87
CA ALA A 1197 14.75 18.62 -42.02
C ALA A 1197 14.40 18.31 -40.54
N PHE A 1198 15.39 18.39 -39.65
CA PHE A 1198 15.18 18.36 -38.20
C PHE A 1198 14.89 19.76 -37.66
N LYS A 1199 14.20 19.85 -36.52
CA LYS A 1199 14.12 21.08 -35.71
C LYS A 1199 15.21 21.04 -34.63
N GLU A 1200 15.27 22.08 -33.81
CA GLU A 1200 16.15 22.10 -32.65
C GLU A 1200 15.90 20.88 -31.72
N PRO A 1201 16.95 20.14 -31.35
CA PRO A 1201 16.88 19.02 -30.40
C PRO A 1201 16.24 19.41 -29.07
N ALA A 1202 15.58 18.46 -28.41
CA ALA A 1202 15.08 18.65 -27.06
C ALA A 1202 16.23 19.03 -26.11
N PHE A 1203 15.98 19.95 -25.17
CA PHE A 1203 16.95 20.43 -24.17
C PHE A 1203 18.16 21.22 -24.71
N SER A 1204 18.10 21.72 -25.95
CA SER A 1204 18.99 22.78 -26.42
C SER A 1204 18.65 24.09 -25.68
N ALA A 1205 19.64 24.74 -25.08
CA ALA A 1205 19.42 25.95 -24.30
C ALA A 1205 18.74 27.03 -25.17
N HIS A 1206 17.61 27.59 -24.72
CA HIS A 1206 17.05 28.81 -25.29
C HIS A 1206 18.01 29.98 -25.00
N SER A 1207 19.02 30.17 -25.84
CA SER A 1207 19.65 31.48 -26.00
C SER A 1207 18.80 32.27 -26.98
N ASN A 1208 17.99 33.19 -26.46
CA ASN A 1208 17.28 34.17 -27.28
C ASN A 1208 18.29 34.98 -28.12
N SER A 1209 18.40 34.65 -29.39
CA SER A 1209 18.92 35.52 -30.44
C SER A 1209 17.94 35.52 -31.61
N SER A 1210 16.76 36.09 -31.41
CA SER A 1210 15.85 36.40 -32.51
C SER A 1210 16.40 37.60 -33.29
N ALA A 1211 16.89 37.31 -34.49
CA ALA A 1211 17.35 38.25 -35.50
C ALA A 1211 16.24 39.23 -35.93
N LEU A 1212 16.67 40.47 -36.19
CA LEU A 1212 15.90 41.60 -36.67
C LEU A 1212 15.33 41.42 -38.10
N GLY A 1213 14.12 41.96 -38.30
CA GLY A 1213 13.80 42.81 -39.46
C GLY A 1213 12.32 42.78 -39.92
N PRO A 1214 11.76 43.84 -40.56
CA PRO A 1214 12.27 45.21 -40.77
C PRO A 1214 11.31 46.37 -40.37
N SER A 1215 11.94 47.52 -40.04
CA SER A 1215 11.53 48.94 -40.17
C SER A 1215 10.23 49.50 -39.54
N ILE A 1216 10.36 50.52 -38.66
CA ILE A 1216 10.11 51.96 -38.95
C ILE A 1216 10.36 52.88 -37.71
N SER A 1217 11.17 53.93 -37.96
CA SER A 1217 11.30 55.28 -37.36
C SER A 1217 11.61 55.53 -35.86
N THR A 1218 12.86 55.94 -35.62
CA THR A 1218 13.33 57.18 -34.92
C THR A 1218 12.64 57.67 -33.65
N ARG A 1219 13.42 57.87 -32.56
CA ARG A 1219 13.96 59.19 -32.12
C ARG A 1219 14.82 59.07 -30.84
N LEU A 1220 16.05 59.59 -30.91
CA LEU A 1220 16.82 60.42 -29.94
C LEU A 1220 16.93 59.93 -28.47
N SER A 1221 18.05 60.02 -27.75
CA SER A 1221 19.17 60.99 -27.79
C SER A 1221 20.42 60.43 -27.10
N ASN A 1222 21.58 60.88 -27.59
CA ASN A 1222 22.91 60.72 -26.99
C ASN A 1222 22.98 61.23 -25.54
N ASN A 1223 23.69 60.48 -24.68
CA ASN A 1223 24.63 61.05 -23.72
C ASN A 1223 25.71 60.02 -23.41
N ALA A 1224 26.96 60.36 -23.74
CA ALA A 1224 28.16 59.64 -23.36
C ALA A 1224 28.78 60.33 -22.14
N LEU A 1225 29.29 59.54 -21.19
CA LEU A 1225 30.42 59.74 -20.26
C LEU A 1225 30.26 58.69 -19.13
N THR A 1226 31.23 58.07 -18.48
CA THR A 1226 32.61 57.63 -18.72
C THR A 1226 32.91 56.72 -17.52
N ILE A 1227 33.76 55.72 -17.74
CA ILE A 1227 34.20 54.71 -16.76
C ILE A 1227 34.99 55.33 -15.61
N THR A 1228 34.71 54.91 -14.38
CA THR A 1228 35.65 54.97 -13.25
C THR A 1228 35.62 53.66 -12.47
N THR A 1229 36.72 52.93 -12.53
CA THR A 1229 37.12 51.92 -11.54
C THR A 1229 37.84 52.59 -10.38
N PRO A 1230 37.66 52.10 -9.15
CA PRO A 1230 38.81 51.94 -8.24
C PRO A 1230 38.89 50.53 -7.65
N VAL A 1231 40.12 50.06 -7.56
CA VAL A 1231 40.57 48.80 -6.96
C VAL A 1231 40.66 48.95 -5.44
N GLY A 1232 40.33 47.88 -4.70
CA GLY A 1232 41.04 47.47 -3.49
C GLY A 1232 40.36 47.67 -2.13
N ARG A 1233 39.74 46.60 -1.62
CA ARG A 1233 40.21 45.84 -0.45
C ARG A 1233 39.53 44.48 -0.37
#